data_AF-A0A0W0Y015-F1
#
_entry.id   AF-A0A0W0Y015-F1
#
_cell.length_a   1.000
_cell.length_b   1.000
_cell.length_c   1.000
_cell.angle_alpha   90.00
_cell.angle_beta   90.00
_cell.angle_gamma   90.00
#
_symmetry.space_group_name_H-M   'P 1'
#
loop_
_entity.id
_entity.type
_entity.pdbx_description
1 polymer ?
#
loop_
_entity_poly.entity_id
_entity_poly.type
_entity_poly.pdbx_seq_one_letter_code
_entity_poly.pdbx_strand_id
1 'polypeptide(L)'
;MITVKQLKDFLTTFKDTPIELPPGLDAETIKAIQDESRYSFSFFCRFIAGDENSVLSTSVVLEIRRYLGLRWKMLKTEAIAYTRFPFLPINQFCLKVAEGIAGPGEAVCQILMPGLIGLNRACFSLKSETEDNGHFEVENFIVNQNYTKLIPIQEVFETASLDSNHVLLDFQPEETTLSYEFGGQDFLNLANVAGDASRAFIQALKQNHIQRYDNNSLGFAIKKLATELKKASVSDAGSEEMVNNKVLGDAVESFYTLWKQLPAELSMPQEQGTAPDEICFVKDIKLETYGYDLPLESYFLTLFFHMQLAITEEEGRRVLAEDVFPCADQLSNILSEFLNQYPALYHILIQNNRDEPVEKLPSMADLLPAVLEVLCQRPPVFDGEGNLDSQFMQLLIESNCGVPARPEGLVFIAERIKSYSCLMRLKNTPALLSSVTPLIHDRLAAFPYESSLHSLFSFVPEAQQQVIIEAHVKKLIQEYNTLEKYNLLKSRLKSAPSNFLKQQYAEILAPDVHTVDDFCALTNKVDSSILDLIFEKLQNKYTALLGSYENTLKVLPLLTETGGQRKTIINFVSPHLYEWITPDNFYSFAAWVECSDLIANPIKDNIDSFDTWKNEYIRWQNCYPIQAILQEQLFTQFSTGVDNSTTLLGVVKETLRRERLTIITKYKALIDSKELFTQFAELIPEKDKERYLDLIPWERFIGSVSELTDLKTLFSWETIQKLIPFRLTAAQLNCTEEEFSALLPHYSPEEKALLDKFDCSYAIDELKGYLEQIGFGSFSLFVSFGSRLSEEKRKTAIQLIETMESERLTSLEKIKALQTALSELEHRFNSSRGRLEQIISGILKGKPSPAYSSNAAAMFWRYEHIPEHEERLNPLRNGN
;
A
#
# COMPACT_ATOMS: atom_id res chain seq x y z
N MET A 1 29.00 -38.60 -10.40
CA MET A 1 28.79 -37.21 -10.86
C MET A 1 28.59 -37.24 -12.37
N ILE A 2 27.47 -36.72 -12.83
CA ILE A 2 27.06 -36.71 -14.24
C ILE A 2 27.85 -35.67 -15.06
N THR A 3 28.20 -36.00 -16.31
CA THR A 3 28.81 -35.08 -17.27
C THR A 3 27.78 -34.33 -18.11
N VAL A 4 28.20 -33.23 -18.75
CA VAL A 4 27.37 -32.49 -19.71
C VAL A 4 26.89 -33.41 -20.85
N LYS A 5 27.78 -34.28 -21.37
CA LYS A 5 27.43 -35.27 -22.39
C LYS A 5 26.32 -36.22 -21.92
N GLN A 6 26.45 -36.79 -20.73
CA GLN A 6 25.43 -37.70 -20.19
C GLN A 6 24.07 -37.03 -20.03
N LEU A 7 24.03 -35.78 -19.54
CA LEU A 7 22.79 -35.01 -19.45
C LEU A 7 22.17 -34.76 -20.83
N LYS A 8 22.99 -34.44 -21.84
CA LYS A 8 22.56 -34.23 -23.23
C LYS A 8 22.03 -35.53 -23.87
N ASP A 9 22.70 -36.66 -23.62
CA ASP A 9 22.27 -37.97 -24.11
C ASP A 9 20.92 -38.34 -23.50
N PHE A 10 20.75 -38.20 -22.18
CA PHE A 10 19.45 -38.41 -21.51
C PHE A 10 18.36 -37.50 -22.07
N LEU A 11 18.64 -36.20 -22.25
CA LEU A 11 17.69 -35.26 -22.83
C LEU A 11 17.22 -35.72 -24.22
N THR A 12 18.15 -36.14 -25.06
CA THR A 12 17.84 -36.58 -26.43
C THR A 12 16.99 -37.86 -26.41
N THR A 13 17.34 -38.82 -25.57
CA THR A 13 16.59 -40.09 -25.45
C THR A 13 15.15 -39.86 -25.00
N PHE A 14 14.93 -39.11 -23.91
CA PHE A 14 13.61 -39.02 -23.30
C PHE A 14 12.71 -37.96 -23.92
N LYS A 15 13.26 -36.89 -24.49
CA LYS A 15 12.47 -35.82 -25.11
C LYS A 15 11.72 -36.29 -26.36
N ASP A 16 12.32 -37.19 -27.13
CA ASP A 16 11.75 -37.71 -28.38
C ASP A 16 10.93 -39.00 -28.15
N THR A 17 10.89 -39.50 -26.90
CA THR A 17 10.08 -40.67 -26.54
C THR A 17 8.58 -40.32 -26.56
N PRO A 18 7.72 -41.09 -27.25
CA PRO A 18 6.28 -40.87 -27.24
C PRO A 18 5.70 -40.91 -25.82
N ILE A 19 4.79 -39.99 -25.51
CA ILE A 19 4.03 -40.03 -24.25
C ILE A 19 2.83 -40.96 -24.45
N GLU A 20 2.87 -42.13 -23.81
CA GLU A 20 1.77 -43.10 -23.82
C GLU A 20 0.70 -42.69 -22.78
N LEU A 21 -0.37 -42.03 -23.25
CA LEU A 21 -1.46 -41.59 -22.39
C LEU A 21 -2.66 -42.56 -22.47
N PRO A 22 -3.36 -42.84 -21.36
CA PRO A 22 -4.56 -43.65 -21.38
C PRO A 22 -5.66 -43.04 -22.27
N PRO A 23 -6.49 -43.89 -22.89
CA PRO A 23 -7.66 -43.42 -23.63
C PRO A 23 -8.67 -42.75 -22.68
N GLY A 24 -9.31 -41.67 -23.13
CA GLY A 24 -10.38 -41.00 -22.40
C GLY A 24 -9.98 -39.79 -21.54
N LEU A 25 -8.70 -39.41 -21.50
CA LEU A 25 -8.27 -38.14 -20.90
C LEU A 25 -8.78 -36.94 -21.71
N ASP A 26 -9.18 -35.87 -21.02
CA ASP A 26 -9.61 -34.64 -21.66
C ASP A 26 -8.43 -33.88 -22.30
N ALA A 27 -8.74 -33.05 -23.30
CA ALA A 27 -7.74 -32.32 -24.06
C ALA A 27 -6.92 -31.31 -23.23
N GLU A 28 -7.50 -30.77 -22.14
CA GLU A 28 -6.81 -29.82 -21.28
C GLU A 28 -5.77 -30.51 -20.42
N THR A 29 -6.11 -31.66 -19.82
CA THR A 29 -5.17 -32.50 -19.07
C THR A 29 -4.03 -32.97 -19.95
N ILE A 30 -4.31 -33.49 -21.15
CA ILE A 30 -3.27 -33.91 -22.10
C ILE A 30 -2.31 -32.76 -22.39
N LYS A 31 -2.86 -31.56 -22.67
CA LYS A 31 -2.06 -30.37 -22.96
C LYS A 31 -1.23 -29.94 -21.75
N ALA A 32 -1.78 -29.99 -20.53
CA ALA A 32 -1.07 -29.64 -19.32
C ALA A 32 0.12 -30.58 -19.05
N ILE A 33 -0.04 -31.89 -19.27
CA ILE A 33 1.03 -32.88 -19.15
C ILE A 33 2.15 -32.60 -20.18
N GLN A 34 1.76 -32.32 -21.42
CA GLN A 34 2.71 -32.01 -22.49
C GLN A 34 3.47 -30.70 -22.22
N ASP A 35 2.77 -29.66 -21.76
CA ASP A 35 3.38 -28.38 -21.44
C ASP A 35 4.34 -28.46 -20.26
N GLU A 36 3.97 -29.20 -19.20
CA GLU A 36 4.84 -29.46 -18.05
C GLU A 36 6.10 -30.18 -18.51
N SER A 37 5.95 -31.28 -19.26
CA SER A 37 7.08 -32.05 -19.80
C SER A 37 8.00 -31.16 -20.65
N ARG A 38 7.41 -30.36 -21.56
CA ARG A 38 8.14 -29.45 -22.47
C ARG A 38 8.95 -28.41 -21.69
N TYR A 39 8.34 -27.80 -20.67
CA TYR A 39 9.02 -26.83 -19.81
C TYR A 39 10.15 -27.49 -19.02
N SER A 40 9.90 -28.65 -18.43
CA SER A 40 10.86 -29.39 -17.62
C SER A 40 12.08 -29.79 -18.44
N PHE A 41 11.90 -30.34 -19.66
CA PHE A 41 13.03 -30.59 -20.56
C PHE A 41 13.79 -29.30 -20.92
N SER A 42 13.07 -28.21 -21.23
CA SER A 42 13.68 -26.91 -21.54
C SER A 42 14.54 -26.39 -20.38
N PHE A 43 14.10 -26.58 -19.14
CA PHE A 43 14.86 -26.24 -17.94
C PHE A 43 16.20 -26.99 -17.89
N PHE A 44 16.28 -28.26 -18.28
CA PHE A 44 17.55 -28.98 -18.25
C PHE A 44 18.44 -28.68 -19.45
N CYS A 45 17.87 -28.32 -20.61
CA CYS A 45 18.65 -27.92 -21.79
C CYS A 45 19.62 -26.77 -21.51
N ARG A 46 19.35 -25.91 -20.52
CA ARG A 46 20.26 -24.78 -20.19
C ARG A 46 21.61 -25.20 -19.62
N PHE A 47 21.77 -26.45 -19.20
CA PHE A 47 23.01 -26.96 -18.63
C PHE A 47 23.89 -27.70 -19.65
N ILE A 48 23.47 -27.76 -20.92
CA ILE A 48 24.24 -28.46 -21.97
C ILE A 48 25.13 -27.53 -22.81
N ALA A 49 25.18 -26.24 -22.47
CA ALA A 49 26.06 -25.27 -23.12
C ALA A 49 27.46 -25.31 -22.50
N GLY A 50 28.41 -26.00 -23.13
CA GLY A 50 29.79 -26.11 -22.64
C GLY A 50 30.57 -27.29 -23.22
N ASP A 51 31.74 -27.58 -22.62
CA ASP A 51 32.51 -28.78 -22.92
C ASP A 51 31.75 -30.03 -22.48
N GLU A 52 31.41 -30.89 -23.43
CA GLU A 52 30.62 -32.11 -23.21
C GLU A 52 31.29 -33.06 -22.21
N ASN A 53 32.62 -33.05 -22.10
CA ASN A 53 33.36 -33.91 -21.18
C ASN A 53 33.43 -33.36 -19.75
N SER A 54 33.00 -32.12 -19.54
CA SER A 54 33.01 -31.52 -18.20
C SER A 54 31.94 -32.14 -17.30
N VAL A 55 32.32 -32.33 -16.03
CA VAL A 55 31.38 -32.71 -14.97
C VAL A 55 30.53 -31.49 -14.61
N LEU A 56 29.23 -31.68 -14.36
CA LEU A 56 28.37 -30.59 -13.93
C LEU A 56 28.93 -29.94 -12.65
N SER A 57 29.01 -28.61 -12.64
CA SER A 57 29.51 -27.88 -11.48
C SER A 57 28.59 -28.04 -10.26
N THR A 58 29.14 -27.89 -9.06
CA THR A 58 28.36 -27.97 -7.81
C THR A 58 27.17 -27.01 -7.80
N SER A 59 27.31 -25.81 -8.35
CA SER A 59 26.21 -24.84 -8.44
C SER A 59 25.07 -25.33 -9.35
N VAL A 60 25.40 -25.97 -10.47
CA VAL A 60 24.40 -26.54 -11.39
C VAL A 60 23.68 -27.72 -10.72
N VAL A 61 24.42 -28.60 -10.04
CA VAL A 61 23.84 -29.73 -9.31
C VAL A 61 22.87 -29.24 -8.21
N LEU A 62 23.23 -28.18 -7.47
CA LEU A 62 22.34 -27.58 -6.48
C LEU A 62 21.07 -27.00 -7.12
N GLU A 63 21.19 -26.38 -8.30
CA GLU A 63 20.05 -25.81 -9.02
C GLU A 63 19.11 -26.91 -9.55
N ILE A 64 19.66 -28.03 -10.04
CA ILE A 64 18.90 -29.23 -10.42
C ILE A 64 18.15 -29.80 -9.20
N ARG A 65 18.83 -29.97 -8.06
CA ARG A 65 18.22 -30.49 -6.83
C ARG A 65 17.07 -29.61 -6.35
N ARG A 66 17.27 -28.28 -6.35
CA ARG A 66 16.22 -27.32 -6.02
C ARG A 66 15.01 -27.48 -6.94
N TYR A 67 15.23 -27.66 -8.23
CA TYR A 67 14.16 -27.84 -9.20
C TYR A 67 13.39 -29.15 -9.02
N LEU A 68 14.09 -30.28 -8.85
CA LEU A 68 13.45 -31.57 -8.57
C LEU A 68 12.61 -31.50 -7.29
N GLY A 69 13.14 -30.86 -6.25
CA GLY A 69 12.39 -30.63 -5.01
C GLY A 69 11.16 -29.73 -5.18
N LEU A 70 11.26 -28.65 -5.96
CA LEU A 70 10.10 -27.80 -6.29
C LEU A 70 9.06 -28.57 -7.12
N ARG A 71 9.50 -29.35 -8.11
CA ARG A 71 8.63 -30.18 -8.94
C ARG A 71 7.87 -31.19 -8.10
N TRP A 72 8.54 -31.88 -7.17
CA TRP A 72 7.89 -32.78 -6.22
C TRP A 72 6.88 -32.05 -5.34
N LYS A 73 7.27 -30.94 -4.71
CA LYS A 73 6.40 -30.15 -3.84
C LYS A 73 5.07 -29.77 -4.50
N MET A 74 5.11 -29.38 -5.78
CA MET A 74 3.92 -28.94 -6.53
C MET A 74 3.12 -30.09 -7.12
N LEU A 75 3.78 -31.16 -7.58
CA LEU A 75 3.14 -32.21 -8.38
C LEU A 75 2.89 -33.52 -7.63
N LYS A 76 3.30 -33.66 -6.36
CA LYS A 76 3.17 -34.91 -5.60
C LYS A 76 1.74 -35.48 -5.50
N THR A 77 0.73 -34.62 -5.56
CA THR A 77 -0.70 -34.98 -5.55
C THR A 77 -1.26 -35.22 -6.96
N GLU A 78 -0.57 -34.77 -8.00
CA GLU A 78 -1.04 -34.84 -9.38
C GLU A 78 -0.73 -36.20 -10.00
N ALA A 79 -1.51 -36.59 -11.02
CA ALA A 79 -1.34 -37.88 -11.69
C ALA A 79 0.03 -38.05 -12.37
N ILE A 80 0.74 -36.96 -12.66
CA ILE A 80 2.08 -36.98 -13.26
C ILE A 80 3.23 -37.12 -12.25
N ALA A 81 2.94 -37.28 -10.95
CA ALA A 81 3.96 -37.52 -9.94
C ALA A 81 4.82 -38.76 -10.26
N TYR A 82 6.07 -38.78 -9.77
CA TYR A 82 7.04 -39.84 -10.06
C TYR A 82 6.49 -41.26 -9.81
N THR A 83 5.84 -41.48 -8.66
CA THR A 83 5.27 -42.79 -8.30
C THR A 83 3.85 -43.02 -8.82
N ARG A 84 3.24 -42.05 -9.51
CA ARG A 84 1.89 -42.17 -10.08
C ARG A 84 1.92 -42.41 -11.57
N PHE A 85 2.94 -41.87 -12.25
CA PHE A 85 3.19 -42.12 -13.67
C PHE A 85 4.68 -42.38 -13.91
N PRO A 86 5.20 -43.55 -13.48
CA PRO A 86 6.64 -43.82 -13.47
C PRO A 86 7.25 -43.77 -14.87
N PHE A 87 6.56 -44.32 -15.87
CA PHE A 87 7.06 -44.42 -17.24
C PHE A 87 6.86 -43.14 -18.08
N LEU A 88 6.33 -42.07 -17.48
CA LEU A 88 6.27 -40.76 -18.15
C LEU A 88 7.70 -40.33 -18.53
N PRO A 89 7.99 -39.98 -19.80
CA PRO A 89 9.37 -39.73 -20.24
C PRO A 89 10.10 -38.66 -19.42
N ILE A 90 9.41 -37.59 -18.98
CA ILE A 90 10.03 -36.57 -18.12
C ILE A 90 10.35 -37.09 -16.71
N ASN A 91 9.56 -38.02 -16.17
CA ASN A 91 9.82 -38.65 -14.87
C ASN A 91 11.04 -39.57 -14.94
N GLN A 92 11.14 -40.39 -16.01
CA GLN A 92 12.31 -41.23 -16.27
C GLN A 92 13.57 -40.41 -16.51
N PHE A 93 13.46 -39.30 -17.24
CA PHE A 93 14.56 -38.35 -17.38
C PHE A 93 15.02 -37.79 -16.03
N CYS A 94 14.09 -37.31 -15.20
CA CYS A 94 14.42 -36.78 -13.87
C CYS A 94 15.09 -37.85 -12.99
N LEU A 95 14.61 -39.09 -13.05
CA LEU A 95 15.20 -40.24 -12.37
C LEU A 95 16.66 -40.46 -12.78
N LYS A 96 16.95 -40.53 -14.09
CA LYS A 96 18.32 -40.70 -14.60
C LYS A 96 19.25 -39.54 -14.20
N VAL A 97 18.72 -38.32 -14.16
CA VAL A 97 19.46 -37.16 -13.64
C VAL A 97 19.74 -37.30 -12.14
N ALA A 98 18.75 -37.72 -11.34
CA ALA A 98 18.91 -37.94 -9.91
C ALA A 98 19.95 -39.03 -9.61
N GLU A 99 19.91 -40.15 -10.33
CA GLU A 99 20.92 -41.22 -10.28
C GLU A 99 22.34 -40.69 -10.59
N GLY A 100 22.48 -39.84 -11.60
CA GLY A 100 23.76 -39.27 -12.00
C GLY A 100 24.38 -38.28 -10.99
N ILE A 101 23.55 -37.63 -10.16
CA ILE A 101 23.98 -36.61 -9.17
C ILE A 101 23.99 -37.12 -7.73
N ALA A 102 23.50 -38.33 -7.47
CA ALA A 102 23.46 -38.92 -6.15
C ALA A 102 24.87 -39.15 -5.58
N GLY A 103 25.04 -38.84 -4.30
CA GLY A 103 26.25 -39.18 -3.55
C GLY A 103 26.32 -40.67 -3.19
N PRO A 104 27.50 -41.20 -2.79
CA PRO A 104 27.66 -42.63 -2.46
C PRO A 104 26.75 -43.17 -1.36
N GLY A 105 26.37 -42.33 -0.37
CA GLY A 105 25.49 -42.71 0.74
C GLY A 105 24.10 -42.07 0.68
N GLU A 106 23.78 -41.37 -0.40
CA GLU A 106 22.51 -40.68 -0.57
C GLU A 106 21.58 -41.51 -1.45
N ALA A 107 20.31 -41.64 -1.03
CA ALA A 107 19.30 -42.36 -1.79
C ALA A 107 18.73 -41.49 -2.92
N VAL A 108 18.62 -42.03 -4.14
CA VAL A 108 18.09 -41.37 -5.34
C VAL A 108 16.67 -40.86 -5.11
N CYS A 109 15.85 -41.64 -4.41
CA CYS A 109 14.47 -41.26 -4.06
C CYS A 109 14.40 -39.98 -3.21
N GLN A 110 15.39 -39.69 -2.35
CA GLN A 110 15.43 -38.45 -1.54
C GLN A 110 15.80 -37.22 -2.37
N ILE A 111 16.42 -37.40 -3.53
CA ILE A 111 16.73 -36.34 -4.48
C ILE A 111 15.49 -35.99 -5.31
N LEU A 112 14.77 -37.01 -5.80
CA LEU A 112 13.53 -36.85 -6.56
C LEU A 112 12.38 -36.35 -5.70
N MET A 113 12.25 -36.90 -4.50
CA MET A 113 11.15 -36.66 -3.58
C MET A 113 11.70 -36.23 -2.22
N PRO A 114 12.17 -34.97 -2.08
CA PRO A 114 12.68 -34.48 -0.81
C PRO A 114 11.59 -34.52 0.28
N GLY A 115 11.97 -35.00 1.48
CA GLY A 115 11.07 -35.22 2.60
C GLY A 115 10.81 -36.70 2.90
N LEU A 116 11.23 -37.62 2.03
CA LEU A 116 11.22 -39.05 2.33
C LEU A 116 12.21 -39.41 3.45
N ILE A 117 11.68 -40.01 4.52
CA ILE A 117 12.46 -40.40 5.71
C ILE A 117 12.69 -41.92 5.81
N GLY A 118 12.01 -42.74 4.99
CA GLY A 118 12.19 -44.19 5.01
C GLY A 118 11.12 -44.96 4.23
N LEU A 119 11.04 -46.26 4.49
CA LEU A 119 9.95 -47.13 4.03
C LEU A 119 8.79 -47.10 5.01
N ASN A 120 7.61 -47.55 4.57
CA ASN A 120 6.41 -47.69 5.42
C ASN A 120 6.46 -48.92 6.35
N ARG A 121 7.67 -49.25 6.79
CA ARG A 121 8.07 -50.29 7.75
C ARG A 121 9.47 -49.96 8.25
N ALA A 122 9.99 -50.71 9.21
CA ALA A 122 11.39 -50.58 9.63
C ALA A 122 12.32 -50.78 8.42
N CYS A 123 13.27 -49.86 8.26
CA CYS A 123 14.23 -49.82 7.15
C CYS A 123 15.62 -49.56 7.73
N PHE A 124 16.61 -50.33 7.28
CA PHE A 124 18.00 -50.16 7.72
C PHE A 124 18.72 -49.09 6.89
N SER A 125 18.51 -49.10 5.58
CA SER A 125 19.12 -48.15 4.64
C SER A 125 18.18 -47.96 3.47
N LEU A 126 17.65 -46.75 3.32
CA LEU A 126 16.74 -46.42 2.23
C LEU A 126 17.42 -46.67 0.87
N LYS A 127 18.69 -46.26 0.73
CA LYS A 127 19.48 -46.48 -0.49
C LYS A 127 19.59 -47.97 -0.82
N SER A 128 19.98 -48.79 0.16
CA SER A 128 20.25 -50.21 -0.07
C SER A 128 18.99 -51.03 -0.32
N GLU A 129 17.84 -50.58 0.19
CA GLU A 129 16.57 -51.28 0.01
C GLU A 129 15.80 -50.81 -1.23
N THR A 130 16.08 -49.61 -1.76
CA THR A 130 15.39 -49.10 -2.94
C THR A 130 16.21 -49.15 -4.23
N GLU A 131 17.53 -49.31 -4.15
CA GLU A 131 18.41 -49.27 -5.32
C GLU A 131 19.14 -50.60 -5.56
N ASP A 132 19.05 -51.12 -6.79
CA ASP A 132 19.95 -52.17 -7.29
C ASP A 132 20.96 -51.55 -8.27
N ASN A 133 22.25 -51.77 -8.02
CA ASN A 133 23.36 -51.16 -8.78
C ASN A 133 23.26 -49.63 -8.98
N GLY A 134 22.61 -48.93 -8.04
CA GLY A 134 22.40 -47.47 -8.09
C GLY A 134 21.21 -47.02 -8.94
N HIS A 135 20.38 -47.95 -9.43
CA HIS A 135 19.12 -47.66 -10.12
C HIS A 135 17.96 -47.75 -9.14
N PHE A 136 17.09 -46.71 -9.11
CA PHE A 136 15.88 -46.72 -8.30
C PHE A 136 14.65 -47.10 -9.14
N GLU A 137 14.05 -48.25 -8.86
CA GLU A 137 12.86 -48.78 -9.55
C GLU A 137 11.57 -48.11 -9.04
N VAL A 138 11.34 -46.86 -9.45
CA VAL A 138 10.22 -46.02 -8.99
C VAL A 138 8.83 -46.64 -9.19
N GLU A 139 8.68 -47.53 -10.17
CA GLU A 139 7.49 -48.31 -10.45
C GLU A 139 7.09 -49.28 -9.32
N ASN A 140 8.05 -49.72 -8.51
CA ASN A 140 7.84 -50.66 -7.42
C ASN A 140 7.41 -49.98 -6.11
N PHE A 141 7.29 -48.66 -6.11
CA PHE A 141 6.92 -47.88 -4.94
C PHE A 141 5.76 -46.93 -5.20
N ILE A 142 4.96 -46.71 -4.16
CA ILE A 142 4.10 -45.52 -4.01
C ILE A 142 4.52 -44.75 -2.76
N VAL A 143 4.04 -43.53 -2.60
CA VAL A 143 4.27 -42.75 -1.37
C VAL A 143 3.04 -42.85 -0.48
N ASN A 144 3.25 -42.91 0.83
CA ASN A 144 2.16 -42.89 1.80
C ASN A 144 1.37 -41.56 1.76
N GLN A 145 0.20 -41.54 2.39
CA GLN A 145 -0.72 -40.40 2.41
C GLN A 145 -0.08 -39.11 2.97
N ASN A 146 0.92 -39.24 3.84
CA ASN A 146 1.67 -38.13 4.40
C ASN A 146 2.84 -37.64 3.52
N TYR A 147 3.11 -38.30 2.39
CA TYR A 147 4.21 -38.00 1.48
C TYR A 147 5.62 -38.10 2.12
N THR A 148 5.79 -38.94 3.15
CA THR A 148 7.03 -39.04 3.95
C THR A 148 7.70 -40.41 3.88
N LYS A 149 6.97 -41.47 3.50
CA LYS A 149 7.50 -42.84 3.44
C LYS A 149 7.13 -43.51 2.12
N LEU A 150 8.01 -44.37 1.63
CA LEU A 150 7.74 -45.23 0.46
C LEU A 150 7.07 -46.54 0.88
N ILE A 151 6.07 -46.96 0.13
CA ILE A 151 5.38 -48.23 0.29
C ILE A 151 5.87 -49.18 -0.81
N PRO A 152 6.56 -50.28 -0.48
CA PRO A 152 7.01 -51.28 -1.46
C PRO A 152 5.82 -52.12 -1.93
N ILE A 153 5.37 -51.91 -3.16
CA ILE A 153 4.08 -52.42 -3.65
C ILE A 153 4.08 -53.96 -3.70
N GLN A 154 5.09 -54.56 -4.34
CA GLN A 154 5.21 -56.01 -4.49
C GLN A 154 5.26 -56.71 -3.13
N GLU A 155 6.14 -56.23 -2.24
CA GLU A 155 6.31 -56.78 -0.89
C GLU A 155 5.00 -56.78 -0.10
N VAL A 156 4.21 -55.71 -0.23
CA VAL A 156 2.90 -55.58 0.42
C VAL A 156 1.90 -56.60 -0.14
N PHE A 157 1.81 -56.76 -1.46
CA PHE A 157 0.89 -57.73 -2.07
C PHE A 157 1.29 -59.18 -1.71
N GLU A 158 2.57 -59.51 -1.74
CA GLU A 158 3.08 -60.82 -1.33
C GLU A 158 2.77 -61.09 0.14
N THR A 159 3.08 -60.14 1.02
CA THR A 159 2.81 -60.26 2.47
C THR A 159 1.31 -60.39 2.75
N ALA A 160 0.48 -59.57 2.10
CA ALA A 160 -0.97 -59.59 2.26
C ALA A 160 -1.60 -60.91 1.78
N SER A 161 -1.03 -61.52 0.74
CA SER A 161 -1.50 -62.81 0.21
C SER A 161 -1.23 -63.97 1.16
N LEU A 162 -0.15 -63.91 1.94
CA LEU A 162 0.25 -64.93 2.90
C LEU A 162 -0.60 -64.86 4.17
N ASP A 163 -0.70 -63.67 4.76
CA ASP A 163 -1.63 -63.39 5.84
C ASP A 163 -2.07 -61.93 5.79
N SER A 164 -3.37 -61.73 5.55
CA SER A 164 -4.04 -60.42 5.61
C SER A 164 -3.75 -59.68 6.92
N ASN A 165 -3.42 -60.41 7.99
CA ASN A 165 -3.20 -59.81 9.29
C ASN A 165 -1.98 -58.88 9.37
N HIS A 166 -1.01 -59.06 8.48
CA HIS A 166 0.20 -58.24 8.43
C HIS A 166 -0.05 -56.83 7.88
N VAL A 167 -1.21 -56.61 7.24
CA VAL A 167 -1.53 -55.41 6.45
C VAL A 167 -2.83 -54.75 6.91
N LEU A 168 -3.80 -55.53 7.39
CA LEU A 168 -5.10 -55.04 7.85
C LEU A 168 -5.21 -55.18 9.37
N LEU A 169 -5.24 -54.07 10.11
CA LEU A 169 -5.44 -54.09 11.58
C LEU A 169 -6.87 -54.44 11.99
N ASP A 170 -7.80 -54.39 11.05
CA ASP A 170 -9.22 -54.43 11.32
C ASP A 170 -9.62 -55.72 12.04
N PHE A 171 -10.45 -55.60 13.07
CA PHE A 171 -11.03 -56.75 13.78
C PHE A 171 -10.05 -57.67 14.52
N GLN A 172 -8.75 -57.34 14.55
CA GLN A 172 -7.73 -58.10 15.26
C GLN A 172 -7.66 -57.76 16.77
N PRO A 173 -7.07 -58.65 17.59
CA PRO A 173 -6.69 -58.33 18.98
C PRO A 173 -5.63 -57.22 19.03
N GLU A 174 -5.68 -56.37 20.07
CA GLU A 174 -4.78 -55.21 20.27
C GLU A 174 -3.28 -55.57 20.30
N GLU A 175 -2.94 -56.82 20.63
CA GLU A 175 -1.55 -57.29 20.72
C GLU A 175 -0.90 -57.58 19.35
N THR A 176 -1.65 -57.44 18.24
CA THR A 176 -1.16 -57.82 16.92
C THR A 176 -0.29 -56.73 16.30
N THR A 177 0.99 -57.03 16.05
CA THR A 177 1.92 -56.11 15.38
C THR A 177 1.78 -56.18 13.86
N LEU A 178 1.41 -55.07 13.24
CA LEU A 178 1.42 -54.90 11.79
C LEU A 178 2.83 -54.88 11.23
N SER A 179 2.98 -55.38 10.00
CA SER A 179 4.21 -55.19 9.22
C SER A 179 4.24 -53.80 8.57
N TYR A 180 3.06 -53.23 8.30
CA TYR A 180 2.89 -51.91 7.68
C TYR A 180 1.72 -51.15 8.28
N GLU A 181 1.88 -49.84 8.45
CA GLU A 181 0.82 -48.93 8.92
C GLU A 181 0.24 -48.18 7.72
N PHE A 182 -0.94 -48.59 7.25
CA PHE A 182 -1.61 -47.96 6.10
C PHE A 182 -2.82 -47.16 6.53
N GLY A 183 -2.91 -45.92 6.05
CA GLY A 183 -4.13 -45.12 6.15
C GLY A 183 -5.13 -45.40 5.03
N GLY A 184 -6.29 -44.75 5.09
CA GLY A 184 -7.37 -44.95 4.11
C GLY A 184 -6.96 -44.63 2.66
N GLN A 185 -6.20 -43.55 2.46
CA GLN A 185 -5.72 -43.15 1.14
C GLN A 185 -4.62 -44.08 0.60
N ASP A 186 -3.83 -44.69 1.49
CA ASP A 186 -2.80 -45.67 1.09
C ASP A 186 -3.44 -46.90 0.46
N PHE A 187 -4.51 -47.42 1.05
CA PHE A 187 -5.27 -48.54 0.48
C PHE A 187 -5.93 -48.18 -0.85
N LEU A 188 -6.44 -46.96 -1.00
CA LEU A 188 -7.01 -46.51 -2.27
C LEU A 188 -5.92 -46.42 -3.36
N ASN A 189 -4.75 -45.89 -3.02
CA ASN A 189 -3.61 -45.84 -3.93
C ASN A 189 -3.14 -47.25 -4.32
N LEU A 190 -3.03 -48.17 -3.35
CA LEU A 190 -2.72 -49.59 -3.60
C LEU A 190 -3.78 -50.28 -4.45
N ALA A 191 -5.06 -49.99 -4.25
CA ALA A 191 -6.14 -50.54 -5.06
C ALA A 191 -6.06 -50.07 -6.51
N ASN A 192 -5.59 -48.84 -6.77
CA ASN A 192 -5.55 -48.27 -8.11
C ASN A 192 -4.22 -48.47 -8.85
N VAL A 193 -3.16 -48.91 -8.16
CA VAL A 193 -1.78 -48.93 -8.68
C VAL A 193 -1.58 -49.81 -9.92
N ALA A 194 -2.36 -50.88 -10.06
CA ALA A 194 -2.35 -51.81 -11.20
C ALA A 194 -3.74 -51.93 -11.86
N GLY A 195 -4.55 -50.87 -11.78
CA GLY A 195 -5.88 -50.82 -12.40
C GLY A 195 -6.86 -51.84 -11.83
N ASP A 196 -7.56 -52.56 -12.71
CA ASP A 196 -8.58 -53.56 -12.31
C ASP A 196 -7.96 -54.72 -11.51
N ALA A 197 -6.72 -55.12 -11.81
CA ALA A 197 -6.06 -56.24 -11.15
C ALA A 197 -5.82 -55.97 -9.65
N SER A 198 -5.25 -54.80 -9.31
CA SER A 198 -5.05 -54.42 -7.91
C SER A 198 -6.37 -54.12 -7.19
N ARG A 199 -7.39 -53.59 -7.89
CA ARG A 199 -8.73 -53.39 -7.30
C ARG A 199 -9.35 -54.72 -6.90
N ALA A 200 -9.32 -55.71 -7.80
CA ALA A 200 -9.82 -57.05 -7.52
C ALA A 200 -9.04 -57.71 -6.36
N PHE A 201 -7.71 -57.56 -6.33
CA PHE A 201 -6.88 -58.09 -5.24
C PHE A 201 -7.22 -57.46 -3.90
N ILE A 202 -7.22 -56.13 -3.78
CA ILE A 202 -7.49 -55.45 -2.51
C ILE A 202 -8.93 -55.71 -2.04
N GLN A 203 -9.89 -55.78 -2.96
CA GLN A 203 -11.27 -56.14 -2.63
C GLN A 203 -11.37 -57.57 -2.08
N ALA A 204 -10.77 -58.56 -2.76
CA ALA A 204 -10.74 -59.94 -2.30
C ALA A 204 -10.00 -60.10 -0.97
N LEU A 205 -8.89 -59.38 -0.78
CA LEU A 205 -8.13 -59.36 0.47
C LEU A 205 -9.01 -58.87 1.63
N LYS A 206 -9.68 -57.72 1.47
CA LYS A 206 -10.58 -57.17 2.50
C LYS A 206 -11.74 -58.13 2.80
N GLN A 207 -12.34 -58.74 1.78
CA GLN A 207 -13.45 -59.69 1.95
C GLN A 207 -13.00 -60.96 2.67
N ASN A 208 -11.87 -61.57 2.27
CA ASN A 208 -11.29 -62.73 2.94
C ASN A 208 -10.94 -62.43 4.40
N HIS A 209 -10.39 -61.25 4.67
CA HIS A 209 -10.05 -60.81 6.02
C HIS A 209 -11.29 -60.63 6.90
N ILE A 210 -12.32 -59.95 6.39
CA ILE A 210 -13.60 -59.78 7.10
C ILE A 210 -14.22 -61.14 7.39
N GLN A 211 -14.31 -62.06 6.41
CA GLN A 211 -14.89 -63.39 6.62
C GLN A 211 -14.20 -64.20 7.74
N ARG A 212 -12.92 -63.94 8.02
CA ARG A 212 -12.16 -64.61 9.09
C ARG A 212 -12.56 -64.15 10.49
N TYR A 213 -13.03 -62.91 10.63
CA TYR A 213 -13.33 -62.26 11.93
C TYR A 213 -14.81 -61.91 12.12
N ASP A 214 -15.60 -61.90 11.05
CA ASP A 214 -17.02 -61.59 11.10
C ASP A 214 -17.79 -62.66 11.87
N ASN A 215 -18.37 -62.25 13.01
CA ASN A 215 -19.21 -63.11 13.84
C ASN A 215 -20.71 -62.99 13.47
N ASN A 216 -21.04 -62.32 12.36
CA ASN A 216 -22.39 -62.00 11.90
C ASN A 216 -23.24 -61.28 12.95
N SER A 217 -22.65 -60.46 13.80
CA SER A 217 -23.38 -59.69 14.82
C SER A 217 -23.61 -58.24 14.42
N LEU A 218 -24.66 -57.62 14.97
CA LEU A 218 -24.89 -56.18 14.85
C LEU A 218 -23.72 -55.38 15.42
N GLY A 219 -23.17 -55.80 16.56
CA GLY A 219 -21.97 -55.20 17.14
C GLY A 219 -20.78 -55.21 16.18
N PHE A 220 -20.57 -56.29 15.42
CA PHE A 220 -19.53 -56.35 14.41
C PHE A 220 -19.81 -55.45 13.19
N ALA A 221 -21.06 -55.35 12.74
CA ALA A 221 -21.44 -54.43 11.67
C ALA A 221 -21.21 -52.96 12.06
N ILE A 222 -21.55 -52.59 13.30
CA ILE A 222 -21.29 -51.25 13.85
C ILE A 222 -19.77 -51.04 14.00
N LYS A 223 -19.02 -52.05 14.48
CA LYS A 223 -17.55 -51.99 14.58
C LYS A 223 -16.91 -51.76 13.22
N LYS A 224 -17.38 -52.46 12.19
CA LYS A 224 -16.92 -52.29 10.80
C LYS A 224 -17.20 -50.88 10.29
N LEU A 225 -18.39 -50.33 10.53
CA LEU A 225 -18.72 -48.95 10.16
C LEU A 225 -17.82 -47.94 10.90
N ALA A 226 -17.63 -48.11 12.22
CA ALA A 226 -16.77 -47.26 13.02
C ALA A 226 -15.32 -47.27 12.52
N THR A 227 -14.76 -48.45 12.24
CA THR A 227 -13.40 -48.59 11.69
C THR A 227 -13.24 -47.89 10.34
N GLU A 228 -14.19 -48.05 9.42
CA GLU A 228 -14.13 -47.37 8.11
C GLU A 228 -14.33 -45.85 8.24
N LEU A 229 -15.18 -45.40 9.17
CA LEU A 229 -15.31 -43.97 9.53
C LEU A 229 -13.99 -43.42 10.07
N LYS A 230 -13.29 -44.16 10.94
CA LYS A 230 -11.98 -43.77 11.47
C LYS A 230 -10.96 -43.60 10.35
N LYS A 231 -10.89 -44.54 9.40
CA LYS A 231 -9.98 -44.48 8.25
C LYS A 231 -10.34 -43.39 7.25
N ALA A 232 -11.62 -43.09 7.08
CA ALA A 232 -12.09 -41.99 6.25
C ALA A 232 -11.95 -40.62 6.95
N SER A 233 -11.71 -40.62 8.26
CA SER A 233 -11.56 -39.40 9.04
C SER A 233 -10.19 -38.75 8.84
N VAL A 234 -10.20 -37.43 8.78
CA VAL A 234 -9.02 -36.63 8.47
C VAL A 234 -8.08 -36.47 9.68
N SER A 235 -8.36 -37.09 10.85
CA SER A 235 -7.37 -37.21 11.93
C SER A 235 -6.15 -38.03 11.50
N ASP A 236 -6.26 -38.80 10.41
CA ASP A 236 -5.18 -39.57 9.81
C ASP A 236 -4.50 -38.85 8.63
N ALA A 237 -5.08 -37.75 8.10
CA ALA A 237 -4.62 -37.07 6.88
C ALA A 237 -4.55 -35.51 6.93
N GLY A 238 -4.91 -34.84 8.03
CA GLY A 238 -4.75 -33.40 8.25
C GLY A 238 -5.91 -32.49 7.79
N SER A 239 -6.69 -32.02 8.79
CA SER A 239 -7.77 -30.98 8.82
C SER A 239 -9.23 -31.47 8.90
N GLU A 240 -9.96 -30.97 9.92
CA GLU A 240 -11.23 -31.50 10.49
C GLU A 240 -12.48 -31.45 9.59
N GLU A 241 -12.42 -30.84 8.41
CA GLU A 241 -13.62 -30.30 7.72
C GLU A 241 -14.18 -31.13 6.54
N MET A 242 -13.47 -32.13 6.00
CA MET A 242 -13.94 -32.85 4.80
C MET A 242 -13.80 -34.37 4.88
N VAL A 243 -14.93 -35.08 5.01
CA VAL A 243 -15.01 -36.54 4.83
C VAL A 243 -14.62 -36.90 3.39
N ASN A 244 -13.70 -37.84 3.21
CA ASN A 244 -13.42 -38.39 1.88
C ASN A 244 -14.56 -39.34 1.46
N ASN A 245 -15.58 -38.78 0.80
CA ASN A 245 -16.76 -39.53 0.35
C ASN A 245 -16.41 -40.71 -0.58
N LYS A 246 -15.26 -40.66 -1.29
CA LYS A 246 -14.79 -41.76 -2.14
C LYS A 246 -14.29 -42.97 -1.33
N VAL A 247 -13.87 -42.76 -0.08
CA VAL A 247 -13.41 -43.83 0.83
C VAL A 247 -14.57 -44.39 1.65
N LEU A 248 -15.54 -43.55 2.02
CA LEU A 248 -16.61 -43.88 2.97
C LEU A 248 -17.92 -44.40 2.32
N GLY A 249 -18.22 -44.02 1.07
CA GLY A 249 -19.49 -44.26 0.38
C GLY A 249 -20.02 -45.69 0.50
N ASP A 250 -19.24 -46.65 0.01
CA ASP A 250 -19.63 -48.06 -0.06
C ASP A 250 -19.92 -48.67 1.32
N ALA A 251 -19.16 -48.26 2.36
CA ALA A 251 -19.30 -48.78 3.72
C ALA A 251 -20.60 -48.27 4.38
N VAL A 252 -20.91 -46.98 4.22
CA VAL A 252 -22.14 -46.38 4.77
C VAL A 252 -23.37 -46.91 4.03
N GLU A 253 -23.32 -47.04 2.70
CA GLU A 253 -24.41 -47.62 1.90
C GLU A 253 -24.71 -49.07 2.30
N SER A 254 -23.65 -49.88 2.48
CA SER A 254 -23.77 -51.28 2.92
C SER A 254 -24.42 -51.37 4.31
N PHE A 255 -23.97 -50.55 5.26
CA PHE A 255 -24.54 -50.53 6.61
C PHE A 255 -25.97 -49.99 6.64
N TYR A 256 -26.27 -48.95 5.85
CA TYR A 256 -27.61 -48.41 5.71
C TYR A 256 -28.61 -49.45 5.20
N THR A 257 -28.21 -50.26 4.21
CA THR A 257 -29.04 -51.34 3.68
C THR A 257 -29.32 -52.40 4.75
N LEU A 258 -28.29 -52.80 5.51
CA LEU A 258 -28.44 -53.69 6.66
C LEU A 258 -29.40 -53.10 7.70
N TRP A 259 -29.17 -51.84 8.09
CA TRP A 259 -29.94 -51.15 9.14
C TRP A 259 -31.43 -51.07 8.80
N LYS A 260 -31.79 -50.86 7.53
CA LYS A 260 -33.19 -50.86 7.08
C LYS A 260 -33.85 -52.24 7.07
N GLN A 261 -33.08 -53.32 6.99
CA GLN A 261 -33.60 -54.70 7.02
C GLN A 261 -33.84 -55.21 8.44
N LEU A 262 -33.25 -54.57 9.46
CA LEU A 262 -33.45 -54.94 10.86
C LEU A 262 -34.87 -54.57 11.34
N PRO A 263 -35.49 -55.40 12.20
CA PRO A 263 -36.79 -55.07 12.78
C PRO A 263 -36.75 -53.75 13.58
N ALA A 264 -37.77 -52.91 13.42
CA ALA A 264 -37.86 -51.64 14.17
C ALA A 264 -37.94 -51.86 15.70
N GLU A 265 -38.46 -53.01 16.12
CA GLU A 265 -38.65 -53.42 17.52
C GLU A 265 -37.48 -54.28 18.05
N LEU A 266 -36.29 -54.18 17.45
CA LEU A 266 -35.13 -54.96 17.87
C LEU A 266 -34.69 -54.55 19.29
N SER A 267 -34.86 -55.47 20.25
CA SER A 267 -34.52 -55.28 21.66
C SER A 267 -33.11 -55.74 22.00
N MET A 268 -32.50 -55.10 22.99
CA MET A 268 -31.22 -55.53 23.57
C MET A 268 -31.34 -56.93 24.20
N PRO A 269 -30.33 -57.81 24.05
CA PRO A 269 -30.27 -59.09 24.75
C PRO A 269 -30.26 -58.88 26.26
N GLN A 270 -31.10 -59.61 27.00
CA GLN A 270 -31.12 -59.54 28.47
C GLN A 270 -29.85 -60.19 29.03
N GLU A 271 -29.04 -59.41 29.76
CA GLU A 271 -27.91 -59.96 30.52
C GLU A 271 -28.41 -60.78 31.72
N GLN A 272 -27.71 -61.86 32.05
CA GLN A 272 -28.10 -62.75 33.14
C GLN A 272 -27.99 -62.01 34.50
N GLY A 273 -29.12 -61.55 35.04
CA GLY A 273 -29.20 -61.01 36.40
C GLY A 273 -29.94 -59.67 36.55
N THR A 274 -30.42 -59.05 35.47
CA THR A 274 -31.24 -57.82 35.53
C THR A 274 -32.71 -58.12 35.82
N ALA A 275 -33.34 -57.27 36.64
CA ALA A 275 -34.76 -57.38 36.95
C ALA A 275 -35.60 -57.23 35.66
N PRO A 276 -36.60 -58.09 35.42
CA PRO A 276 -37.47 -57.96 34.25
C PRO A 276 -38.42 -56.79 34.48
N ASP A 277 -38.44 -55.80 33.58
CA ASP A 277 -39.67 -55.06 33.20
C ASP A 277 -39.48 -53.90 32.19
N GLU A 278 -38.26 -53.53 31.79
CA GLU A 278 -38.07 -52.53 30.71
C GLU A 278 -37.45 -53.15 29.46
N ILE A 279 -38.22 -53.19 28.36
CA ILE A 279 -37.73 -53.55 27.03
C ILE A 279 -36.94 -52.35 26.50
N CYS A 280 -35.62 -52.48 26.40
CA CYS A 280 -34.75 -51.47 25.81
C CYS A 280 -34.52 -51.79 24.33
N PHE A 281 -34.95 -50.91 23.42
CA PHE A 281 -34.72 -51.06 21.99
C PHE A 281 -33.32 -50.58 21.60
N VAL A 282 -32.69 -51.27 20.66
CA VAL A 282 -31.33 -50.93 20.17
C VAL A 282 -31.26 -49.50 19.64
N LYS A 283 -32.33 -48.98 19.06
CA LYS A 283 -32.40 -47.62 18.51
C LYS A 283 -32.34 -46.53 19.58
N ASP A 284 -32.82 -46.86 20.78
CA ASP A 284 -33.06 -45.91 21.87
C ASP A 284 -31.93 -45.89 22.92
N ILE A 285 -30.92 -46.77 22.79
CA ILE A 285 -29.78 -46.79 23.70
C ILE A 285 -28.98 -45.48 23.60
N LYS A 286 -28.45 -45.01 24.74
CA LYS A 286 -27.70 -43.76 24.86
C LYS A 286 -26.39 -43.97 25.60
N LEU A 287 -25.39 -43.15 25.34
CA LEU A 287 -24.13 -43.20 26.08
C LEU A 287 -24.28 -42.54 27.46
N GLU A 288 -23.70 -43.16 28.49
CA GLU A 288 -23.79 -42.64 29.87
C GLU A 288 -22.75 -41.55 30.16
N THR A 289 -21.61 -41.57 29.47
CA THR A 289 -20.41 -40.81 29.86
C THR A 289 -19.66 -40.14 28.69
N TYR A 290 -20.15 -40.23 27.45
CA TYR A 290 -19.43 -39.75 26.26
C TYR A 290 -20.39 -39.26 25.16
N GLY A 291 -20.12 -38.10 24.54
CA GLY A 291 -20.96 -37.55 23.46
C GLY A 291 -22.19 -36.76 23.91
N TYR A 292 -23.13 -36.54 22.98
CA TYR A 292 -24.42 -35.88 23.23
C TYR A 292 -25.44 -36.89 23.82
N ASP A 293 -26.40 -36.42 24.60
CA ASP A 293 -27.49 -37.25 25.17
C ASP A 293 -28.53 -37.62 24.09
N LEU A 294 -28.09 -38.33 23.06
CA LEU A 294 -28.86 -38.71 21.89
C LEU A 294 -28.88 -40.25 21.71
N PRO A 295 -29.96 -40.80 21.13
CA PRO A 295 -30.03 -42.23 20.82
C PRO A 295 -28.99 -42.66 19.78
N LEU A 296 -28.60 -43.94 19.79
CA LEU A 296 -27.73 -44.54 18.77
C LEU A 296 -28.23 -44.24 17.34
N GLU A 297 -29.55 -44.31 17.11
CA GLU A 297 -30.15 -44.06 15.80
C GLU A 297 -29.88 -42.64 15.28
N SER A 298 -29.81 -41.63 16.15
CA SER A 298 -29.52 -40.24 15.76
C SER A 298 -28.17 -40.09 15.06
N TYR A 299 -27.15 -40.83 15.53
CA TYR A 299 -25.82 -40.84 14.94
C TYR A 299 -25.81 -41.51 13.56
N PHE A 300 -26.56 -42.60 13.38
CA PHE A 300 -26.72 -43.23 12.06
C PHE A 300 -27.51 -42.34 11.09
N LEU A 301 -28.61 -41.73 11.53
CA LEU A 301 -29.39 -40.81 10.70
C LEU A 301 -28.57 -39.60 10.25
N THR A 302 -27.72 -39.08 11.13
CA THR A 302 -26.77 -38.00 10.79
C THR A 302 -25.83 -38.43 9.66
N LEU A 303 -25.25 -39.64 9.72
CA LEU A 303 -24.42 -40.19 8.64
C LEU A 303 -25.20 -40.34 7.33
N PHE A 304 -26.39 -40.94 7.38
CA PHE A 304 -27.21 -41.20 6.18
C PHE A 304 -27.68 -39.91 5.50
N PHE A 305 -28.04 -38.89 6.29
CA PHE A 305 -28.46 -37.58 5.79
C PHE A 305 -27.33 -36.88 5.02
N HIS A 306 -26.13 -36.83 5.60
CA HIS A 306 -24.98 -36.14 4.98
C HIS A 306 -24.42 -36.90 3.76
N MET A 307 -24.59 -38.23 3.72
CA MET A 307 -24.28 -39.06 2.55
C MET A 307 -25.40 -39.09 1.49
N GLN A 308 -26.47 -38.29 1.66
CA GLN A 308 -27.59 -38.19 0.73
C GLN A 308 -28.35 -39.50 0.49
N LEU A 309 -28.39 -40.39 1.50
CA LEU A 309 -29.15 -41.63 1.45
C LEU A 309 -30.63 -41.38 1.77
N ALA A 310 -31.51 -42.27 1.29
CA ALA A 310 -32.97 -42.06 1.31
C ALA A 310 -33.61 -42.20 2.72
N ILE A 311 -33.55 -41.14 3.51
CA ILE A 311 -34.28 -41.01 4.78
C ILE A 311 -35.66 -40.33 4.59
N THR A 312 -36.56 -40.51 5.55
CA THR A 312 -37.89 -39.88 5.56
C THR A 312 -37.82 -38.40 5.94
N GLU A 313 -38.85 -37.61 5.60
CA GLU A 313 -38.91 -36.19 5.98
C GLU A 313 -38.90 -35.97 7.51
N GLU A 314 -39.46 -36.91 8.28
CA GLU A 314 -39.48 -36.85 9.74
C GLU A 314 -38.07 -37.08 10.32
N GLU A 315 -37.35 -38.08 9.81
CA GLU A 315 -35.95 -38.34 10.16
C GLU A 315 -35.05 -37.16 9.76
N GLY A 316 -35.26 -36.56 8.59
CA GLY A 316 -34.53 -35.37 8.16
C GLY A 316 -34.77 -34.16 9.07
N ARG A 317 -36.03 -33.93 9.49
CA ARG A 317 -36.36 -32.88 10.49
C ARG A 317 -35.69 -33.15 11.83
N ARG A 318 -35.63 -34.41 12.26
CA ARG A 318 -34.95 -34.82 13.50
C ARG A 318 -33.45 -34.55 13.43
N VAL A 319 -32.76 -34.94 12.34
CA VAL A 319 -31.32 -34.66 12.14
C VAL A 319 -31.01 -33.17 12.21
N LEU A 320 -31.81 -32.33 11.54
CA LEU A 320 -31.64 -30.86 11.56
C LEU A 320 -31.90 -30.24 12.94
N ALA A 321 -32.74 -30.87 13.77
CA ALA A 321 -33.05 -30.40 15.12
C ALA A 321 -32.03 -30.86 16.17
N GLU A 322 -31.47 -32.05 16.01
CA GLU A 322 -30.46 -32.64 16.91
C GLU A 322 -29.05 -32.08 16.67
N ASP A 323 -28.79 -31.51 15.48
CA ASP A 323 -27.57 -30.74 15.12
C ASP A 323 -26.25 -31.46 15.46
N VAL A 324 -26.21 -32.78 15.23
CA VAL A 324 -24.99 -33.57 15.40
C VAL A 324 -24.00 -33.19 14.30
N PHE A 325 -22.82 -32.71 14.70
CA PHE A 325 -21.76 -32.35 13.76
C PHE A 325 -21.28 -33.60 12.99
N PRO A 326 -21.26 -33.59 11.64
CA PRO A 326 -21.01 -34.76 10.80
C PRO A 326 -19.51 -35.11 10.67
N CYS A 327 -18.78 -35.14 11.79
CA CYS A 327 -17.36 -35.49 11.81
C CYS A 327 -17.18 -37.02 11.88
N ALA A 328 -16.55 -37.61 10.86
CA ALA A 328 -16.33 -39.06 10.78
C ALA A 328 -15.49 -39.61 11.96
N ASP A 329 -14.50 -38.86 12.46
CA ASP A 329 -13.70 -39.29 13.62
C ASP A 329 -14.55 -39.32 14.89
N GLN A 330 -15.30 -38.24 15.15
CA GLN A 330 -16.19 -38.15 16.31
C GLN A 330 -17.24 -39.25 16.27
N LEU A 331 -17.89 -39.46 15.11
CA LEU A 331 -18.88 -40.50 14.93
C LEU A 331 -18.27 -41.90 15.12
N SER A 332 -17.08 -42.16 14.58
CA SER A 332 -16.35 -43.42 14.82
C SER A 332 -16.11 -43.66 16.32
N ASN A 333 -15.59 -42.65 17.03
CA ASN A 333 -15.28 -42.77 18.46
C ASN A 333 -16.57 -42.98 19.27
N ILE A 334 -17.66 -42.30 18.92
CA ILE A 334 -19.00 -42.47 19.54
C ILE A 334 -19.52 -43.89 19.30
N LEU A 335 -19.49 -44.39 18.06
CA LEU A 335 -19.93 -45.76 17.75
C LEU A 335 -19.07 -46.81 18.46
N SER A 336 -17.76 -46.57 18.58
CA SER A 336 -16.87 -47.45 19.33
C SER A 336 -17.22 -47.46 20.82
N GLU A 337 -17.56 -46.30 21.37
CA GLU A 337 -17.98 -46.19 22.77
C GLU A 337 -19.32 -46.88 23.03
N PHE A 338 -20.26 -46.85 22.08
CA PHE A 338 -21.48 -47.66 22.18
C PHE A 338 -21.15 -49.16 22.26
N LEU A 339 -20.16 -49.63 21.52
CA LEU A 339 -19.73 -51.03 21.57
C LEU A 339 -19.01 -51.39 22.88
N ASN A 340 -18.35 -50.43 23.52
CA ASN A 340 -17.70 -50.61 24.83
C ASN A 340 -18.72 -50.65 25.97
N GLN A 341 -19.68 -49.71 25.99
CA GLN A 341 -20.71 -49.61 27.04
C GLN A 341 -21.80 -50.68 26.89
N TYR A 342 -22.08 -51.11 25.65
CA TYR A 342 -23.09 -52.12 25.34
C TYR A 342 -22.50 -53.34 24.61
N PRO A 343 -21.66 -54.18 25.26
CA PRO A 343 -21.10 -55.39 24.64
C PRO A 343 -22.16 -56.38 24.15
N ALA A 344 -23.37 -56.35 24.72
CA ALA A 344 -24.50 -57.17 24.31
C ALA A 344 -24.87 -57.00 22.81
N LEU A 345 -24.49 -55.89 22.16
CA LEU A 345 -24.67 -55.70 20.71
C LEU A 345 -23.96 -56.79 19.88
N TYR A 346 -22.86 -57.38 20.37
CA TYR A 346 -22.17 -58.48 19.71
C TYR A 346 -22.92 -59.83 19.79
N HIS A 347 -23.96 -59.93 20.63
CA HIS A 347 -24.79 -61.13 20.75
C HIS A 347 -26.03 -61.09 19.84
N ILE A 348 -26.32 -59.93 19.23
CA ILE A 348 -27.43 -59.77 18.27
C ILE A 348 -26.97 -60.31 16.91
N LEU A 349 -27.39 -61.52 16.56
CA LEU A 349 -27.05 -62.14 15.27
C LEU A 349 -27.91 -61.56 14.14
N ILE A 350 -27.26 -61.10 13.08
CA ILE A 350 -27.89 -60.70 11.83
C ILE A 350 -28.23 -61.99 11.06
N GLN A 351 -29.51 -62.25 10.81
CA GLN A 351 -29.92 -63.36 9.97
C GLN A 351 -29.57 -63.06 8.52
N ASN A 352 -28.38 -63.47 8.07
CA ASN A 352 -28.14 -63.64 6.64
C ASN A 352 -28.96 -64.85 6.18
N ASN A 353 -29.67 -64.73 5.05
CA ASN A 353 -30.28 -65.87 4.37
C ASN A 353 -29.21 -66.95 4.17
N ARG A 354 -29.19 -67.96 5.04
CA ARG A 354 -28.16 -69.03 5.07
C ARG A 354 -28.19 -69.95 3.84
N ASP A 355 -29.09 -69.71 2.89
CA ASP A 355 -29.30 -70.50 1.68
C ASP A 355 -28.79 -69.81 0.40
N GLU A 356 -28.21 -68.61 0.47
CA GLU A 356 -27.46 -68.07 -0.67
C GLU A 356 -26.07 -68.72 -0.72
N PRO A 357 -25.64 -69.27 -1.87
CA PRO A 357 -24.31 -69.83 -2.00
C PRO A 357 -23.30 -68.73 -1.70
N VAL A 358 -22.46 -68.93 -0.69
CA VAL A 358 -21.32 -68.04 -0.43
C VAL A 358 -20.55 -67.93 -1.74
N GLU A 359 -20.60 -66.74 -2.35
CA GLU A 359 -19.91 -66.47 -3.59
C GLU A 359 -18.45 -66.87 -3.37
N LYS A 360 -17.96 -67.84 -4.16
CA LYS A 360 -16.61 -68.36 -3.96
C LYS A 360 -15.64 -67.24 -4.29
N LEU A 361 -15.10 -66.61 -3.24
CA LEU A 361 -14.17 -65.50 -3.40
C LEU A 361 -12.99 -65.94 -4.28
N PRO A 362 -12.52 -65.06 -5.18
CA PRO A 362 -11.37 -65.37 -6.02
C PRO A 362 -10.15 -65.68 -5.14
N SER A 363 -9.39 -66.70 -5.54
CA SER A 363 -8.22 -67.16 -4.80
C SER A 363 -7.11 -66.12 -4.83
N MET A 364 -6.53 -65.79 -3.67
CA MET A 364 -5.36 -64.89 -3.60
C MET A 364 -4.17 -65.42 -4.41
N ALA A 365 -4.05 -66.75 -4.57
CA ALA A 365 -3.01 -67.39 -5.36
C ALA A 365 -3.16 -67.15 -6.88
N ASP A 366 -4.39 -66.87 -7.35
CA ASP A 366 -4.65 -66.56 -8.76
C ASP A 366 -4.55 -65.04 -9.02
N LEU A 367 -4.89 -64.22 -8.02
CA LEU A 367 -4.86 -62.76 -8.13
C LEU A 367 -3.44 -62.17 -7.99
N LEU A 368 -2.58 -62.76 -7.15
CA LEU A 368 -1.22 -62.24 -6.93
C LEU A 368 -0.40 -62.19 -8.24
N PRO A 369 -0.27 -63.27 -9.03
CA PRO A 369 0.48 -63.23 -10.29
C PRO A 369 -0.06 -62.19 -11.28
N ALA A 370 -1.39 -62.03 -11.36
CA ALA A 370 -2.03 -61.06 -12.24
C ALA A 370 -1.70 -59.61 -11.86
N VAL A 371 -1.62 -59.29 -10.56
CA VAL A 371 -1.19 -57.96 -10.10
C VAL A 371 0.29 -57.75 -10.41
N LEU A 372 1.16 -58.71 -10.10
CA LEU A 372 2.61 -58.57 -10.31
C LEU A 372 2.97 -58.43 -11.80
N GLU A 373 2.24 -59.10 -12.70
CA GLU A 373 2.43 -58.96 -14.15
C GLU A 373 2.13 -57.54 -14.64
N VAL A 374 1.05 -56.92 -14.15
CA VAL A 374 0.66 -55.56 -14.53
C VAL A 374 1.60 -54.51 -13.92
N LEU A 375 2.16 -54.74 -12.72
CA LEU A 375 3.10 -53.81 -12.09
C LEU A 375 4.36 -53.56 -12.94
N CYS A 376 4.84 -54.57 -13.67
CA CYS A 376 5.97 -54.42 -14.60
C CYS A 376 5.72 -53.39 -15.71
N GLN A 377 4.46 -53.08 -16.03
CA GLN A 377 4.03 -52.07 -17.00
C GLN A 377 3.02 -51.12 -16.36
N ARG A 378 3.26 -50.75 -15.11
CA ARG A 378 2.36 -49.96 -14.26
C ARG A 378 1.69 -48.80 -15.02
N PRO A 379 0.35 -48.81 -15.16
CA PRO A 379 -0.36 -47.71 -15.78
C PRO A 379 -0.30 -46.45 -14.90
N PRO A 380 -0.52 -45.26 -15.48
CA PRO A 380 -0.67 -44.05 -14.70
C PRO A 380 -1.89 -44.10 -13.77
N VAL A 381 -1.72 -43.63 -12.55
CA VAL A 381 -2.80 -43.54 -11.55
C VAL A 381 -3.44 -42.15 -11.65
N PHE A 382 -4.67 -42.10 -12.16
CA PHE A 382 -5.50 -40.90 -12.25
C PHE A 382 -6.65 -40.97 -11.25
N ASP A 383 -6.48 -40.35 -10.10
CA ASP A 383 -7.53 -40.03 -9.13
C ASP A 383 -8.09 -38.64 -9.44
N GLY A 384 -9.36 -38.59 -9.86
CA GLY A 384 -9.99 -37.36 -10.35
C GLY A 384 -10.06 -36.24 -9.31
N GLU A 385 -10.03 -35.00 -9.83
CA GLU A 385 -9.91 -33.66 -9.18
C GLU A 385 -8.51 -33.02 -9.17
N GLY A 386 -7.55 -33.52 -9.96
CA GLY A 386 -6.24 -32.87 -10.11
C GLY A 386 -6.33 -31.42 -10.60
N ASN A 387 -5.54 -30.52 -10.01
CA ASN A 387 -5.45 -29.10 -10.39
C ASN A 387 -4.11 -28.81 -11.08
N LEU A 388 -3.76 -29.69 -12.02
CA LEU A 388 -2.44 -29.73 -12.64
C LEU A 388 -2.03 -28.38 -13.25
N ASP A 389 -2.92 -27.65 -13.92
CA ASP A 389 -2.56 -26.35 -14.52
C ASP A 389 -2.22 -25.30 -13.45
N SER A 390 -2.94 -25.26 -12.32
CA SER A 390 -2.62 -24.33 -11.24
C SER A 390 -1.31 -24.68 -10.53
N GLN A 391 -1.08 -25.98 -10.28
CA GLN A 391 0.19 -26.46 -9.70
C GLN A 391 1.36 -26.21 -10.63
N PHE A 392 1.16 -26.42 -11.93
CA PHE A 392 2.17 -26.15 -12.93
C PHE A 392 2.47 -24.64 -13.04
N MET A 393 1.45 -23.78 -12.99
CA MET A 393 1.66 -22.33 -12.91
C MET A 393 2.48 -21.94 -11.68
N GLN A 394 2.23 -22.57 -10.52
CA GLN A 394 3.00 -22.31 -9.31
C GLN A 394 4.46 -22.80 -9.44
N LEU A 395 4.68 -23.96 -10.05
CA LEU A 395 6.01 -24.47 -10.38
C LEU A 395 6.77 -23.49 -11.27
N LEU A 396 6.15 -22.99 -12.34
CA LEU A 396 6.73 -21.99 -13.24
C LEU A 396 7.13 -20.70 -12.50
N ILE A 397 6.29 -20.23 -11.58
CA ILE A 397 6.59 -19.04 -10.79
C ILE A 397 7.79 -19.30 -9.87
N GLU A 398 7.73 -20.34 -9.02
CA GLU A 398 8.77 -20.61 -8.02
C GLU A 398 10.12 -21.00 -8.63
N SER A 399 10.12 -21.69 -9.78
CA SER A 399 11.35 -22.06 -10.48
C SER A 399 12.06 -20.87 -11.14
N ASN A 400 11.32 -19.80 -11.46
CA ASN A 400 11.88 -18.58 -12.06
C ASN A 400 12.01 -17.42 -11.04
N CYS A 401 11.72 -17.65 -9.76
CA CYS A 401 11.88 -16.66 -8.69
C CYS A 401 13.35 -16.50 -8.25
N GLY A 402 13.84 -15.26 -8.17
CA GLY A 402 15.14 -14.93 -7.57
C GLY A 402 16.37 -15.16 -8.47
N VAL A 403 16.14 -15.52 -9.73
CA VAL A 403 17.13 -15.60 -10.81
C VAL A 403 16.64 -14.65 -11.92
N PRO A 404 17.50 -14.03 -12.76
CA PRO A 404 17.01 -13.31 -13.93
C PRO A 404 16.09 -14.23 -14.73
N ALA A 405 14.80 -13.85 -14.79
CA ALA A 405 13.78 -14.69 -15.39
C ALA A 405 14.14 -14.95 -16.85
N ARG A 406 14.30 -16.23 -17.21
CA ARG A 406 14.85 -16.60 -18.51
C ARG A 406 13.74 -16.60 -19.59
N PRO A 407 14.06 -16.27 -20.85
CA PRO A 407 13.06 -16.07 -21.90
C PRO A 407 12.07 -17.24 -22.06
N GLU A 408 12.54 -18.48 -21.94
CA GLU A 408 11.71 -19.67 -22.14
C GLU A 408 10.63 -19.78 -21.05
N GLY A 409 11.02 -19.68 -19.78
CA GLY A 409 10.07 -19.73 -18.65
C GLY A 409 9.05 -18.59 -18.69
N LEU A 410 9.46 -17.41 -19.15
CA LEU A 410 8.57 -16.26 -19.31
C LEU A 410 7.50 -16.49 -20.38
N VAL A 411 7.83 -17.18 -21.48
CA VAL A 411 6.85 -17.54 -22.52
C VAL A 411 5.79 -18.50 -21.98
N PHE A 412 6.19 -19.54 -21.23
CA PHE A 412 5.23 -20.47 -20.60
C PHE A 412 4.29 -19.78 -19.62
N ILE A 413 4.83 -18.85 -18.81
CA ILE A 413 4.01 -18.05 -17.89
C ILE A 413 3.07 -17.14 -18.69
N ALA A 414 3.58 -16.46 -19.72
CA ALA A 414 2.79 -15.56 -20.57
C ALA A 414 1.62 -16.29 -21.25
N GLU A 415 1.84 -17.46 -21.85
CA GLU A 415 0.79 -18.26 -22.51
C GLU A 415 -0.36 -18.62 -21.57
N ARG A 416 -0.08 -18.81 -20.27
CA ARG A 416 -1.06 -19.16 -19.23
C ARG A 416 -1.83 -17.96 -18.67
N ILE A 417 -1.36 -16.74 -18.87
CA ILE A 417 -2.09 -15.54 -18.46
C ILE A 417 -3.20 -15.27 -19.47
N LYS A 418 -4.43 -15.54 -19.02
CA LYS A 418 -5.67 -15.36 -19.80
C LYS A 418 -6.56 -14.23 -19.26
N SER A 419 -6.21 -13.65 -18.12
CA SER A 419 -7.01 -12.66 -17.40
C SER A 419 -6.13 -11.77 -16.51
N TYR A 420 -6.69 -10.70 -15.94
CA TYR A 420 -5.97 -9.83 -15.01
C TYR A 420 -5.74 -10.52 -13.66
N SER A 421 -6.68 -11.35 -13.22
CA SER A 421 -6.56 -12.21 -12.04
C SER A 421 -5.39 -13.20 -12.15
N CYS A 422 -5.17 -13.80 -13.33
CA CYS A 422 -3.98 -14.62 -13.58
C CYS A 422 -2.69 -13.79 -13.45
N LEU A 423 -2.68 -12.57 -14.00
CA LEU A 423 -1.53 -11.66 -13.91
C LEU A 423 -1.25 -11.26 -12.46
N MET A 424 -2.29 -11.06 -11.64
CA MET A 424 -2.18 -10.74 -10.22
C MET A 424 -1.53 -11.85 -9.37
N ARG A 425 -1.53 -13.11 -9.83
CA ARG A 425 -0.77 -14.19 -9.18
C ARG A 425 0.74 -13.88 -9.11
N LEU A 426 1.25 -13.07 -10.04
CA LEU A 426 2.65 -12.65 -10.09
C LEU A 426 2.98 -11.44 -9.21
N LYS A 427 2.02 -10.88 -8.45
CA LYS A 427 2.21 -9.66 -7.65
C LYS A 427 3.36 -9.78 -6.64
N ASN A 428 3.54 -10.98 -6.07
CA ASN A 428 4.59 -11.27 -5.07
C ASN A 428 5.97 -11.48 -5.73
N THR A 429 6.04 -11.40 -7.06
CA THR A 429 7.25 -11.63 -7.85
C THR A 429 7.42 -10.49 -8.88
N PRO A 430 7.76 -9.26 -8.44
CA PRO A 430 7.75 -8.07 -9.30
C PRO A 430 8.67 -8.20 -10.52
N ALA A 431 9.82 -8.87 -10.37
CA ALA A 431 10.74 -9.14 -11.48
C ALA A 431 10.07 -9.99 -12.58
N LEU A 432 9.41 -11.10 -12.20
CA LEU A 432 8.69 -11.95 -13.15
C LEU A 432 7.55 -11.18 -13.82
N LEU A 433 6.76 -10.46 -13.03
CA LEU A 433 5.67 -9.66 -13.57
C LEU A 433 6.20 -8.65 -14.61
N SER A 434 7.27 -7.92 -14.29
CA SER A 434 7.86 -6.93 -15.21
C SER A 434 8.34 -7.54 -16.52
N SER A 435 8.80 -8.80 -16.49
CA SER A 435 9.30 -9.52 -17.67
C SER A 435 8.20 -10.21 -18.48
N VAL A 436 7.11 -10.66 -17.84
CA VAL A 436 5.97 -11.30 -18.52
C VAL A 436 5.02 -10.28 -19.13
N THR A 437 4.83 -9.13 -18.47
CA THR A 437 3.84 -8.13 -18.90
C THR A 437 4.07 -7.62 -20.34
N PRO A 438 5.32 -7.41 -20.82
CA PRO A 438 5.59 -7.11 -22.23
C PRO A 438 5.19 -8.23 -23.21
N LEU A 439 5.36 -9.50 -22.84
CA LEU A 439 5.03 -10.65 -23.69
C LEU A 439 3.53 -10.85 -23.89
N ILE A 440 2.71 -10.24 -23.03
CA ILE A 440 1.25 -10.30 -23.11
C ILE A 440 0.64 -8.97 -23.56
N HIS A 441 1.45 -7.98 -23.92
CA HIS A 441 1.02 -6.60 -24.23
C HIS A 441 -0.17 -6.56 -25.19
N ASP A 442 -0.07 -7.26 -26.32
CA ASP A 442 -1.11 -7.28 -27.37
C ASP A 442 -2.43 -7.94 -26.90
N ARG A 443 -2.38 -8.78 -25.87
CA ARG A 443 -3.55 -9.47 -25.31
C ARG A 443 -4.20 -8.71 -24.17
N LEU A 444 -3.50 -7.77 -23.53
CA LEU A 444 -4.01 -7.03 -22.37
C LEU A 444 -5.32 -6.29 -22.65
N ALA A 445 -5.48 -5.73 -23.85
CA ALA A 445 -6.70 -5.03 -24.24
C ALA A 445 -7.91 -5.96 -24.46
N ALA A 446 -7.65 -7.24 -24.76
CA ALA A 446 -8.68 -8.23 -25.04
C ALA A 446 -9.19 -8.95 -23.78
N PHE A 447 -8.51 -8.78 -22.64
CA PHE A 447 -8.96 -9.38 -21.38
C PHE A 447 -10.29 -8.79 -20.93
N PRO A 448 -11.17 -9.62 -20.31
CA PRO A 448 -12.40 -9.12 -19.74
C PRO A 448 -12.08 -8.18 -18.57
N TYR A 449 -12.91 -7.14 -18.43
CA TYR A 449 -12.82 -6.23 -17.29
C TYR A 449 -13.06 -6.99 -15.97
N GLU A 450 -12.17 -6.78 -15.01
CA GLU A 450 -12.29 -7.28 -13.64
C GLU A 450 -12.43 -6.09 -12.68
N SER A 451 -13.15 -6.24 -11.57
CA SER A 451 -13.23 -5.20 -10.55
C SER A 451 -11.89 -5.00 -9.84
N SER A 452 -11.61 -3.80 -9.32
CA SER A 452 -10.39 -3.51 -8.55
C SER A 452 -9.07 -3.57 -9.32
N LEU A 453 -9.09 -3.25 -10.62
CA LEU A 453 -7.88 -3.15 -11.46
C LEU A 453 -6.82 -2.18 -10.93
N HIS A 454 -7.20 -1.21 -10.08
CA HIS A 454 -6.23 -0.32 -9.42
C HIS A 454 -5.14 -1.09 -8.64
N SER A 455 -5.46 -2.30 -8.14
CA SER A 455 -4.51 -3.16 -7.42
C SER A 455 -3.38 -3.66 -8.32
N LEU A 456 -3.65 -3.85 -9.61
CA LEU A 456 -2.68 -4.31 -10.61
C LEU A 456 -1.72 -3.20 -11.05
N PHE A 457 -2.22 -1.97 -11.21
CA PHE A 457 -1.43 -0.86 -11.77
C PHE A 457 -0.17 -0.52 -10.97
N SER A 458 -0.15 -0.80 -9.67
CA SER A 458 1.05 -0.60 -8.85
C SER A 458 2.26 -1.40 -9.33
N PHE A 459 2.03 -2.49 -10.05
CA PHE A 459 3.05 -3.48 -10.40
C PHE A 459 3.33 -3.59 -11.90
N VAL A 460 2.47 -2.98 -12.73
CA VAL A 460 2.56 -3.05 -14.20
C VAL A 460 3.29 -1.81 -14.76
N PRO A 461 4.18 -1.96 -15.77
CA PRO A 461 4.88 -0.82 -16.37
C PRO A 461 3.94 0.16 -17.10
N GLU A 462 4.39 1.40 -17.28
CA GLU A 462 3.58 2.51 -17.83
C GLU A 462 2.93 2.19 -19.18
N ALA A 463 3.66 1.57 -20.11
CA ALA A 463 3.15 1.21 -21.44
C ALA A 463 1.97 0.24 -21.37
N GLN A 464 1.99 -0.72 -20.43
CA GLN A 464 0.90 -1.68 -20.26
C GLN A 464 -0.25 -1.10 -19.44
N GLN A 465 0.02 -0.19 -18.49
CA GLN A 465 -1.05 0.58 -17.86
C GLN A 465 -1.86 1.35 -18.90
N GLN A 466 -1.18 1.99 -19.88
CA GLN A 466 -1.83 2.73 -20.96
C GLN A 466 -2.82 1.84 -21.73
N VAL A 467 -2.38 0.66 -22.20
CA VAL A 467 -3.22 -0.28 -22.95
C VAL A 467 -4.46 -0.71 -22.15
N ILE A 468 -4.27 -1.04 -20.87
CA ILE A 468 -5.39 -1.46 -20.00
C ILE A 468 -6.40 -0.32 -19.81
N ILE A 469 -5.91 0.91 -19.57
CA ILE A 469 -6.79 2.06 -19.39
C ILE A 469 -7.54 2.38 -20.68
N GLU A 470 -6.87 2.39 -21.82
CA GLU A 470 -7.51 2.64 -23.12
C GLU A 470 -8.61 1.63 -23.43
N ALA A 471 -8.34 0.34 -23.18
CA ALA A 471 -9.31 -0.73 -23.43
C ALA A 471 -10.55 -0.67 -22.51
N HIS A 472 -10.41 -0.14 -21.30
CA HIS A 472 -11.42 -0.22 -20.25
C HIS A 472 -11.87 1.12 -19.67
N VAL A 473 -11.55 2.23 -20.34
CA VAL A 473 -11.77 3.60 -19.83
C VAL A 473 -13.20 3.83 -19.32
N LYS A 474 -14.22 3.40 -20.08
CA LYS A 474 -15.63 3.58 -19.70
C LYS A 474 -15.98 2.86 -18.39
N LYS A 475 -15.52 1.62 -18.22
CA LYS A 475 -15.79 0.83 -17.02
C LYS A 475 -15.00 1.34 -15.82
N LEU A 476 -13.76 1.79 -16.03
CA LEU A 476 -12.96 2.45 -14.99
C LEU A 476 -13.65 3.72 -14.49
N ILE A 477 -14.14 4.58 -15.39
CA ILE A 477 -14.85 5.80 -14.99
C ILE A 477 -16.15 5.48 -14.23
N GLN A 478 -16.85 4.40 -14.60
CA GLN A 478 -18.03 3.94 -13.88
C GLN A 478 -17.71 3.41 -12.47
N GLU A 479 -16.65 2.62 -12.32
CA GLU A 479 -16.25 2.05 -11.03
C GLU A 479 -15.68 3.10 -10.07
N TYR A 480 -14.83 4.00 -10.58
CA TYR A 480 -14.10 5.00 -9.81
C TYR A 480 -14.80 6.37 -9.80
N ASN A 481 -16.14 6.38 -9.78
CA ASN A 481 -17.01 7.54 -9.97
C ASN A 481 -17.17 8.49 -8.76
N THR A 482 -16.40 8.30 -7.70
CA THR A 482 -16.38 9.15 -6.49
C THR A 482 -14.97 9.68 -6.26
N LEU A 483 -14.82 10.84 -5.63
CA LEU A 483 -13.51 11.47 -5.39
C LEU A 483 -12.51 10.53 -4.69
N GLU A 484 -12.95 9.80 -3.66
CA GLU A 484 -12.10 8.86 -2.93
C GLU A 484 -11.57 7.74 -3.84
N LYS A 485 -12.47 7.08 -4.57
CA LYS A 485 -12.10 6.03 -5.53
C LYS A 485 -11.22 6.57 -6.66
N TYR A 486 -11.55 7.73 -7.23
CA TYR A 486 -10.72 8.35 -8.25
C TYR A 486 -9.30 8.61 -7.74
N ASN A 487 -9.16 9.16 -6.53
CA ASN A 487 -7.86 9.40 -5.91
C ASN A 487 -7.09 8.10 -5.65
N LEU A 488 -7.79 7.03 -5.24
CA LEU A 488 -7.19 5.70 -5.12
C LEU A 488 -6.63 5.22 -6.45
N LEU A 489 -7.40 5.27 -7.54
CA LEU A 489 -6.93 4.90 -8.87
C LEU A 489 -5.75 5.77 -9.32
N LYS A 490 -5.89 7.09 -9.23
CA LYS A 490 -4.86 8.07 -9.61
C LYS A 490 -3.54 7.82 -8.90
N SER A 491 -3.56 7.47 -7.62
CA SER A 491 -2.34 7.19 -6.84
C SER A 491 -1.53 5.99 -7.35
N ARG A 492 -2.16 5.08 -8.11
CA ARG A 492 -1.52 3.87 -8.64
C ARG A 492 -1.04 4.01 -10.09
N LEU A 493 -1.46 5.08 -10.77
CA LEU A 493 -1.15 5.31 -12.17
C LEU A 493 0.16 6.08 -12.36
N LYS A 494 0.87 5.76 -13.44
CA LYS A 494 2.00 6.57 -13.94
C LYS A 494 1.50 7.81 -14.67
N SER A 495 2.40 8.73 -14.97
CA SER A 495 2.07 10.07 -15.45
C SER A 495 1.29 10.07 -16.77
N ALA A 496 1.71 9.32 -17.79
CA ALA A 496 1.03 9.31 -19.09
C ALA A 496 -0.37 8.66 -19.00
N PRO A 497 -0.55 7.46 -18.41
CA PRO A 497 -1.86 6.86 -18.22
C PRO A 497 -2.79 7.68 -17.33
N SER A 498 -2.25 8.33 -16.29
CA SER A 498 -3.02 9.25 -15.44
C SER A 498 -3.55 10.44 -16.25
N ASN A 499 -2.71 11.06 -17.08
CA ASN A 499 -3.10 12.19 -17.91
C ASN A 499 -4.13 11.81 -18.98
N PHE A 500 -3.97 10.65 -19.62
CA PHE A 500 -4.96 10.11 -20.56
C PHE A 500 -6.31 9.90 -19.86
N LEU A 501 -6.31 9.22 -18.70
CA LEU A 501 -7.54 9.00 -17.93
C LEU A 501 -8.21 10.31 -17.54
N LYS A 502 -7.45 11.33 -17.11
CA LYS A 502 -8.00 12.68 -16.79
C LYS A 502 -8.70 13.31 -17.99
N GLN A 503 -8.10 13.27 -19.17
CA GLN A 503 -8.70 13.83 -20.39
C GLN A 503 -10.01 13.11 -20.74
N GLN A 504 -10.03 11.78 -20.67
CA GLN A 504 -11.23 10.98 -20.94
C GLN A 504 -12.33 11.20 -19.89
N TYR A 505 -11.95 11.36 -18.62
CA TYR A 505 -12.89 11.73 -17.55
C TYR A 505 -13.57 13.06 -17.85
N ALA A 506 -12.80 14.07 -18.26
CA ALA A 506 -13.33 15.38 -18.60
C ALA A 506 -14.25 15.33 -19.84
N GLU A 507 -13.89 14.53 -20.85
CA GLU A 507 -14.70 14.35 -22.06
C GLU A 507 -16.04 13.67 -21.80
N ILE A 508 -16.08 12.71 -20.88
CA ILE A 508 -17.31 12.00 -20.52
C ILE A 508 -18.22 12.86 -19.64
N LEU A 509 -17.67 13.66 -18.74
CA LEU A 509 -18.46 14.46 -17.80
C LEU A 509 -18.92 15.82 -18.35
N ALA A 510 -18.16 16.45 -19.24
CA ALA A 510 -18.49 17.80 -19.74
C ALA A 510 -19.87 17.90 -20.43
N PRO A 511 -20.34 16.92 -21.21
CA PRO A 511 -21.68 16.98 -21.83
C PRO A 511 -22.82 17.14 -20.82
N ASP A 512 -22.69 16.52 -19.63
CA ASP A 512 -23.72 16.44 -18.60
C ASP A 512 -23.86 17.74 -17.76
N VAL A 513 -22.92 18.68 -17.90
CA VAL A 513 -22.94 19.94 -17.14
C VAL A 513 -23.83 20.96 -17.84
N HIS A 514 -25.03 21.23 -17.33
CA HIS A 514 -25.94 22.22 -17.90
C HIS A 514 -26.04 23.49 -17.05
N THR A 515 -25.83 23.36 -15.74
CA THR A 515 -25.94 24.43 -14.74
C THR A 515 -24.68 24.52 -13.87
N VAL A 516 -24.59 25.59 -13.09
CA VAL A 516 -23.50 25.77 -12.11
C VAL A 516 -23.57 24.72 -11.01
N ASP A 517 -24.77 24.35 -10.58
CA ASP A 517 -24.93 23.33 -9.54
C ASP A 517 -24.51 21.95 -10.06
N ASP A 518 -24.74 21.63 -11.34
CA ASP A 518 -24.20 20.42 -11.98
C ASP A 518 -22.66 20.40 -11.92
N PHE A 519 -22.02 21.54 -12.24
CA PHE A 519 -20.57 21.68 -12.17
C PHE A 519 -20.06 21.54 -10.73
N CYS A 520 -20.72 22.18 -9.76
CA CYS A 520 -20.37 22.06 -8.35
C CYS A 520 -20.51 20.63 -7.84
N ALA A 521 -21.54 19.89 -8.27
CA ALA A 521 -21.75 18.50 -7.89
C ALA A 521 -20.61 17.57 -8.36
N LEU A 522 -19.84 17.94 -9.39
CA LEU A 522 -18.70 17.16 -9.86
C LEU A 522 -17.55 17.10 -8.85
N THR A 523 -17.48 18.02 -7.90
CA THR A 523 -16.48 18.00 -6.80
C THR A 523 -16.56 16.73 -5.95
N ASN A 524 -17.73 16.09 -5.89
CA ASN A 524 -17.91 14.80 -5.22
C ASN A 524 -17.33 13.62 -6.02
N LYS A 525 -17.03 13.81 -7.31
CA LYS A 525 -16.58 12.77 -8.24
C LYS A 525 -15.10 12.89 -8.61
N VAL A 526 -14.60 14.11 -8.79
CA VAL A 526 -13.27 14.38 -9.37
C VAL A 526 -12.54 15.52 -8.66
N ASP A 527 -11.22 15.58 -8.82
CA ASP A 527 -10.40 16.67 -8.29
C ASP A 527 -10.41 17.92 -9.18
N SER A 528 -9.85 19.01 -8.66
CA SER A 528 -9.79 20.31 -9.33
C SER A 528 -9.03 20.30 -10.66
N SER A 529 -8.10 19.36 -10.88
CA SER A 529 -7.37 19.28 -12.15
C SER A 529 -8.24 18.76 -13.30
N ILE A 530 -9.21 17.90 -13.01
CA ILE A 530 -10.22 17.49 -14.00
C ILE A 530 -11.26 18.59 -14.17
N LEU A 531 -11.65 19.28 -13.08
CA LEU A 531 -12.59 20.39 -13.16
C LEU A 531 -12.09 21.51 -14.10
N ASP A 532 -10.80 21.83 -14.07
CA ASP A 532 -10.19 22.77 -15.02
C ASP A 532 -10.37 22.32 -16.48
N LEU A 533 -10.13 21.04 -16.78
CA LEU A 533 -10.28 20.47 -18.13
C LEU A 533 -11.75 20.42 -18.59
N ILE A 534 -12.67 20.12 -17.67
CA ILE A 534 -14.10 20.16 -17.94
C ILE A 534 -14.50 21.59 -18.26
N PHE A 535 -14.08 22.54 -17.42
CA PHE A 535 -14.43 23.94 -17.58
C PHE A 535 -13.93 24.50 -18.93
N GLU A 536 -12.71 24.14 -19.34
CA GLU A 536 -12.17 24.49 -20.66
C GLU A 536 -13.07 24.03 -21.82
N LYS A 537 -13.73 22.87 -21.69
CA LYS A 537 -14.64 22.33 -22.71
C LYS A 537 -16.04 22.98 -22.67
N LEU A 538 -16.37 23.77 -21.64
CA LEU A 538 -17.68 24.40 -21.44
C LEU A 538 -17.74 25.86 -21.93
N GLN A 539 -16.78 26.31 -22.75
CA GLN A 539 -16.72 27.69 -23.27
C GLN A 539 -18.04 28.19 -23.87
N ASN A 540 -18.75 27.35 -24.61
CA ASN A 540 -20.06 27.67 -25.20
C ASN A 540 -21.18 27.90 -24.16
N LYS A 541 -20.97 27.48 -22.90
CA LYS A 541 -21.91 27.62 -21.79
C LYS A 541 -21.49 28.69 -20.77
N TYR A 542 -20.39 29.42 -21.01
CA TYR A 542 -19.89 30.43 -20.06
C TYR A 542 -20.93 31.48 -19.68
N THR A 543 -21.73 31.97 -20.62
CA THR A 543 -22.79 32.94 -20.30
C THR A 543 -23.82 32.40 -19.31
N ALA A 544 -24.17 31.11 -19.40
CA ALA A 544 -25.09 30.46 -18.46
C ALA A 544 -24.41 30.16 -17.11
N LEU A 545 -23.14 29.76 -17.14
CA LEU A 545 -22.39 29.33 -15.95
C LEU A 545 -21.75 30.48 -15.17
N LEU A 546 -21.44 31.58 -15.81
CA LEU A 546 -20.71 32.73 -15.23
C LEU A 546 -21.50 34.04 -15.35
N GLY A 547 -22.72 34.01 -15.88
CA GLY A 547 -23.51 35.22 -16.15
C GLY A 547 -24.00 35.99 -14.92
N SER A 548 -23.64 35.56 -13.71
CA SER A 548 -23.94 36.29 -12.47
C SER A 548 -22.79 36.22 -11.48
N TYR A 549 -22.78 37.19 -10.55
CA TYR A 549 -21.85 37.26 -9.43
C TYR A 549 -21.83 35.97 -8.59
N GLU A 550 -23.01 35.50 -8.17
CA GLU A 550 -23.16 34.32 -7.31
C GLU A 550 -22.63 33.05 -7.99
N ASN A 551 -22.95 32.88 -9.27
CA ASN A 551 -22.50 31.74 -10.05
C ASN A 551 -20.98 31.73 -10.23
N THR A 552 -20.39 32.90 -10.52
CA THR A 552 -18.94 33.04 -10.66
C THR A 552 -18.22 32.71 -9.36
N LEU A 553 -18.74 33.17 -8.22
CA LEU A 553 -18.19 32.86 -6.89
C LEU A 553 -18.33 31.39 -6.49
N LYS A 554 -19.34 30.67 -6.98
CA LYS A 554 -19.44 29.22 -6.78
C LYS A 554 -18.37 28.46 -7.57
N VAL A 555 -18.00 28.94 -8.77
CA VAL A 555 -17.08 28.24 -9.69
C VAL A 555 -15.61 28.53 -9.37
N LEU A 556 -15.24 29.78 -9.11
CA LEU A 556 -13.84 30.20 -8.90
C LEU A 556 -13.06 29.38 -7.85
N PRO A 557 -13.63 29.04 -6.67
CA PRO A 557 -12.94 28.25 -5.65
C PRO A 557 -12.63 26.82 -6.09
N LEU A 558 -13.39 26.27 -7.05
CA LEU A 558 -13.29 24.87 -7.47
C LEU A 558 -12.15 24.61 -8.46
N LEU A 559 -11.66 25.68 -9.11
CA LEU A 559 -10.62 25.63 -10.13
C LEU A 559 -9.23 25.83 -9.52
N THR A 560 -8.19 25.29 -10.15
CA THR A 560 -6.84 25.41 -9.59
C THR A 560 -6.28 26.82 -9.73
N GLU A 561 -5.44 27.25 -8.77
CA GLU A 561 -4.73 28.55 -8.82
C GLU A 561 -3.74 28.62 -9.98
N THR A 562 -3.08 27.50 -10.27
CA THR A 562 -2.08 27.38 -11.35
C THR A 562 -2.71 27.14 -12.72
N GLY A 563 -4.01 26.82 -12.76
CA GLY A 563 -4.75 26.57 -13.98
C GLY A 563 -5.03 27.88 -14.72
N GLY A 564 -4.79 27.90 -16.03
CA GLY A 564 -5.08 29.07 -16.87
C GLY A 564 -6.56 29.49 -16.88
N GLN A 565 -7.47 28.63 -16.38
CA GLN A 565 -8.91 28.86 -16.43
C GLN A 565 -9.39 29.99 -15.52
N ARG A 566 -8.78 30.24 -14.35
CA ARG A 566 -9.14 31.41 -13.52
C ARG A 566 -8.94 32.70 -14.30
N LYS A 567 -7.82 32.84 -15.03
CA LYS A 567 -7.56 33.99 -15.91
C LYS A 567 -8.59 34.12 -17.03
N THR A 568 -8.98 32.99 -17.64
CA THR A 568 -10.03 32.96 -18.67
C THR A 568 -11.38 33.44 -18.13
N ILE A 569 -11.78 32.99 -16.93
CA ILE A 569 -13.01 33.45 -16.26
C ILE A 569 -12.96 34.95 -16.04
N ILE A 570 -11.86 35.46 -15.48
CA ILE A 570 -11.70 36.88 -15.18
C ILE A 570 -11.87 37.71 -16.44
N ASN A 571 -11.21 37.33 -17.54
CA ASN A 571 -11.35 38.03 -18.82
C ASN A 571 -12.79 38.01 -19.33
N PHE A 572 -13.52 36.91 -19.12
CA PHE A 572 -14.92 36.78 -19.51
C PHE A 572 -15.85 37.66 -18.66
N VAL A 573 -15.70 37.66 -17.34
CA VAL A 573 -16.59 38.41 -16.43
C VAL A 573 -16.18 39.87 -16.25
N SER A 574 -14.95 40.24 -16.60
CA SER A 574 -14.37 41.59 -16.43
C SER A 574 -15.31 42.72 -16.85
N PRO A 575 -16.00 42.68 -18.00
CA PRO A 575 -16.94 43.74 -18.41
C PRO A 575 -18.11 43.97 -17.44
N HIS A 576 -18.48 42.96 -16.66
CA HIS A 576 -19.61 42.99 -15.72
C HIS A 576 -19.19 43.20 -14.27
N LEU A 577 -17.89 43.07 -13.96
CA LEU A 577 -17.39 43.14 -12.58
C LEU A 577 -17.71 44.48 -11.91
N TYR A 578 -17.65 45.59 -12.65
CA TYR A 578 -17.99 46.92 -12.14
C TYR A 578 -19.45 47.02 -11.67
N GLU A 579 -20.38 46.33 -12.34
CA GLU A 579 -21.80 46.32 -11.98
C GLU A 579 -22.09 45.38 -10.81
N TRP A 580 -21.32 44.30 -10.69
CA TRP A 580 -21.53 43.25 -9.70
C TRP A 580 -20.84 43.52 -8.35
N ILE A 581 -19.70 44.19 -8.38
CA ILE A 581 -18.87 44.39 -7.19
C ILE A 581 -19.24 45.70 -6.49
N THR A 582 -19.56 45.56 -5.21
CA THR A 582 -19.87 46.64 -4.28
C THR A 582 -18.84 46.65 -3.15
N PRO A 583 -18.75 47.75 -2.37
CA PRO A 583 -17.84 47.79 -1.22
C PRO A 583 -18.02 46.61 -0.26
N ASP A 584 -19.27 46.15 -0.06
CA ASP A 584 -19.60 45.09 0.89
C ASP A 584 -19.16 43.70 0.42
N ASN A 585 -19.10 43.47 -0.90
CA ASN A 585 -18.87 42.15 -1.48
C ASN A 585 -17.49 42.02 -2.18
N PHE A 586 -16.71 43.10 -2.23
CA PHE A 586 -15.39 43.17 -2.87
C PHE A 586 -14.44 42.09 -2.37
N TYR A 587 -14.28 41.98 -1.05
CA TYR A 587 -13.33 41.04 -0.47
C TYR A 587 -13.70 39.57 -0.71
N SER A 588 -14.98 39.24 -0.88
CA SER A 588 -15.43 37.90 -1.23
C SER A 588 -14.94 37.47 -2.62
N PHE A 589 -14.88 38.40 -3.56
CA PHE A 589 -14.37 38.16 -4.91
C PHE A 589 -12.83 38.29 -4.97
N ALA A 590 -12.28 39.30 -4.30
CA ALA A 590 -10.85 39.58 -4.26
C ALA A 590 -10.03 38.46 -3.57
N ALA A 591 -10.67 37.63 -2.74
CA ALA A 591 -10.05 36.44 -2.16
C ALA A 591 -9.56 35.44 -3.22
N TRP A 592 -10.15 35.43 -4.42
CA TRP A 592 -9.85 34.46 -5.47
C TRP A 592 -9.09 35.06 -6.64
N VAL A 593 -9.15 36.38 -6.81
CA VAL A 593 -8.66 37.12 -7.98
C VAL A 593 -8.21 38.53 -7.60
N GLU A 594 -7.06 38.96 -8.13
CA GLU A 594 -6.68 40.38 -8.11
C GLU A 594 -7.54 41.18 -9.10
N CYS A 595 -8.61 41.82 -8.60
CA CYS A 595 -9.58 42.57 -9.41
C CYS A 595 -9.60 44.08 -9.13
N SER A 596 -8.69 44.58 -8.29
CA SER A 596 -8.67 45.97 -7.82
C SER A 596 -8.65 46.98 -8.97
N ASP A 597 -7.74 46.81 -9.93
CA ASP A 597 -7.61 47.72 -11.08
C ASP A 597 -8.81 47.65 -12.03
N LEU A 598 -9.39 46.45 -12.19
CA LEU A 598 -10.57 46.24 -13.05
C LEU A 598 -11.81 46.96 -12.51
N ILE A 599 -11.90 47.15 -11.19
CA ILE A 599 -12.99 47.89 -10.54
C ILE A 599 -12.66 49.37 -10.42
N ALA A 600 -11.43 49.70 -10.01
CA ALA A 600 -11.04 51.08 -9.74
C ALA A 600 -10.93 51.94 -11.00
N ASN A 601 -10.46 51.40 -12.13
CA ASN A 601 -10.31 52.19 -13.36
C ASN A 601 -11.65 52.70 -13.91
N PRO A 602 -12.71 51.87 -14.03
CA PRO A 602 -14.04 52.38 -14.40
C PRO A 602 -14.61 53.41 -13.41
N ILE A 603 -14.37 53.28 -12.10
CA ILE A 603 -14.75 54.30 -11.11
C ILE A 603 -14.02 55.61 -11.45
N LYS A 604 -12.70 55.53 -11.60
CA LYS A 604 -11.80 56.65 -11.90
C LYS A 604 -12.22 57.39 -13.17
N ASP A 605 -12.54 56.66 -14.24
CA ASP A 605 -12.91 57.21 -15.55
C ASP A 605 -14.26 57.93 -15.53
N ASN A 606 -15.18 57.56 -14.62
CA ASN A 606 -16.50 58.18 -14.49
C ASN A 606 -16.53 59.38 -13.52
N ILE A 607 -15.40 59.71 -12.90
CA ILE A 607 -15.29 60.85 -11.99
C ILE A 607 -14.92 62.12 -12.78
N ASP A 608 -15.86 63.06 -12.86
CA ASP A 608 -15.74 64.33 -13.60
C ASP A 608 -15.49 65.55 -12.70
N SER A 609 -15.74 65.43 -11.40
CA SER A 609 -15.62 66.51 -10.43
C SER A 609 -15.07 66.03 -9.08
N PHE A 610 -14.58 66.98 -8.28
CA PHE A 610 -14.09 66.69 -6.94
C PHE A 610 -15.20 66.19 -5.99
N ASP A 611 -16.43 66.68 -6.14
CA ASP A 611 -17.56 66.23 -5.33
C ASP A 611 -17.95 64.78 -5.66
N THR A 612 -17.94 64.43 -6.96
CA THR A 612 -18.14 63.04 -7.43
C THR A 612 -17.03 62.14 -6.89
N TRP A 613 -15.77 62.59 -6.98
CA TRP A 613 -14.61 61.87 -6.42
C TRP A 613 -14.79 61.59 -4.93
N LYS A 614 -15.15 62.62 -4.16
CA LYS A 614 -15.28 62.53 -2.70
C LYS A 614 -16.35 61.51 -2.29
N ASN A 615 -17.49 61.49 -2.99
CA ASN A 615 -18.56 60.54 -2.71
C ASN A 615 -18.11 59.09 -2.95
N GLU A 616 -17.42 58.81 -4.06
CA GLU A 616 -16.87 57.48 -4.34
C GLU A 616 -15.74 57.11 -3.37
N TYR A 617 -14.86 58.06 -3.03
CA TYR A 617 -13.79 57.84 -2.05
C TYR A 617 -14.31 57.41 -0.67
N ILE A 618 -15.43 58.01 -0.23
CA ILE A 618 -16.13 57.65 1.01
C ILE A 618 -16.84 56.30 0.86
N ARG A 619 -17.53 56.08 -0.26
CA ARG A 619 -18.24 54.82 -0.53
C ARG A 619 -17.32 53.60 -0.42
N TRP A 620 -16.07 53.74 -0.88
CA TRP A 620 -15.07 52.67 -0.86
C TRP A 620 -14.14 52.69 0.36
N GLN A 621 -14.51 53.38 1.45
CA GLN A 621 -13.62 53.61 2.59
C GLN A 621 -13.05 52.37 3.26
N ASN A 622 -13.74 51.23 3.18
CA ASN A 622 -13.28 49.98 3.78
C ASN A 622 -12.44 49.13 2.80
N CYS A 623 -12.29 49.55 1.55
CA CYS A 623 -11.64 48.81 0.48
C CYS A 623 -10.31 49.47 0.09
N TYR A 624 -9.24 49.10 0.80
CA TYR A 624 -7.93 49.70 0.59
C TYR A 624 -7.42 49.75 -0.85
N PRO A 625 -7.48 48.65 -1.63
CA PRO A 625 -6.91 48.68 -2.99
C PRO A 625 -7.60 49.72 -3.87
N ILE A 626 -8.92 49.91 -3.71
CA ILE A 626 -9.69 50.92 -4.45
C ILE A 626 -9.36 52.33 -3.92
N GLN A 627 -9.31 52.52 -2.59
CA GLN A 627 -8.95 53.82 -2.00
C GLN A 627 -7.54 54.29 -2.42
N ALA A 628 -6.57 53.38 -2.52
CA ALA A 628 -5.21 53.74 -2.94
C ALA A 628 -5.19 54.31 -4.37
N ILE A 629 -5.98 53.74 -5.29
CA ILE A 629 -6.08 54.20 -6.68
C ILE A 629 -6.82 55.54 -6.76
N LEU A 630 -7.92 55.70 -6.01
CA LEU A 630 -8.65 56.97 -5.95
C LEU A 630 -7.83 58.08 -5.27
N GLN A 631 -6.96 57.75 -4.32
CA GLN A 631 -6.01 58.68 -3.72
C GLN A 631 -4.95 59.15 -4.72
N GLU A 632 -4.47 58.27 -5.60
CA GLU A 632 -3.59 58.69 -6.69
C GLU A 632 -4.31 59.68 -7.63
N GLN A 633 -5.58 59.45 -7.94
CA GLN A 633 -6.41 60.37 -8.74
C GLN A 633 -6.58 61.73 -8.03
N LEU A 634 -6.76 61.76 -6.71
CA LEU A 634 -6.77 62.99 -5.93
C LEU A 634 -5.49 63.80 -6.15
N PHE A 635 -4.33 63.14 -6.08
CA PHE A 635 -3.04 63.83 -6.18
C PHE A 635 -2.68 64.30 -7.58
N THR A 636 -3.23 63.67 -8.61
CA THR A 636 -2.90 63.92 -10.01
C THR A 636 -3.92 64.81 -10.71
N GLN A 637 -5.22 64.58 -10.51
CA GLN A 637 -6.31 65.25 -11.23
C GLN A 637 -7.03 66.29 -10.37
N PHE A 638 -7.34 65.95 -9.11
CA PHE A 638 -8.10 66.84 -8.21
C PHE A 638 -7.24 67.53 -7.17
N SER A 639 -5.96 67.74 -7.47
CA SER A 639 -5.00 68.23 -6.48
C SER A 639 -5.38 69.60 -5.91
N THR A 640 -6.05 70.45 -6.70
CA THR A 640 -6.55 71.77 -6.31
C THR A 640 -7.93 71.74 -5.65
N GLY A 641 -8.63 70.60 -5.61
CA GLY A 641 -9.94 70.45 -4.96
C GLY A 641 -9.87 70.46 -3.43
N VAL A 642 -8.68 70.17 -2.88
CA VAL A 642 -8.37 70.36 -1.46
C VAL A 642 -7.59 71.67 -1.34
N ASP A 643 -8.31 72.78 -1.21
CA ASP A 643 -7.76 74.14 -1.21
C ASP A 643 -7.76 74.80 0.18
N ASN A 644 -8.45 74.20 1.16
CA ASN A 644 -8.59 74.72 2.51
C ASN A 644 -8.50 73.63 3.58
N SER A 645 -8.25 74.06 4.82
CA SER A 645 -8.07 73.19 6.00
C SER A 645 -9.31 72.36 6.35
N THR A 646 -10.52 72.87 6.08
CA THR A 646 -11.78 72.17 6.38
C THR A 646 -12.00 71.00 5.40
N THR A 647 -11.76 71.21 4.11
CA THR A 647 -11.82 70.16 3.09
C THR A 647 -10.77 69.09 3.35
N LEU A 648 -9.54 69.49 3.68
CA LEU A 648 -8.46 68.55 4.02
C LEU A 648 -8.84 67.66 5.21
N LEU A 649 -9.37 68.27 6.28
CA LEU A 649 -9.81 67.54 7.47
C LEU A 649 -10.91 66.52 7.14
N GLY A 650 -11.87 66.90 6.30
CA GLY A 650 -12.92 66.01 5.82
C GLY A 650 -12.36 64.81 5.06
N VAL A 651 -11.44 65.02 4.12
CA VAL A 651 -10.82 63.92 3.35
C VAL A 651 -10.02 62.99 4.26
N VAL A 652 -9.21 63.53 5.17
CA VAL A 652 -8.37 62.73 6.08
C VAL A 652 -9.21 61.87 7.04
N LYS A 653 -10.36 62.36 7.52
CA LYS A 653 -11.26 61.57 8.39
C LYS A 653 -11.79 60.33 7.69
N GLU A 654 -12.19 60.47 6.43
CA GLU A 654 -12.75 59.40 5.58
C GLU A 654 -11.68 58.51 4.92
N THR A 655 -10.40 58.83 5.13
CA THR A 655 -9.26 58.02 4.66
C THR A 655 -8.95 56.91 5.65
N LEU A 656 -8.64 55.70 5.13
CA LEU A 656 -8.13 54.60 5.94
C LEU A 656 -6.95 55.03 6.82
N ARG A 657 -6.96 54.63 8.10
CA ARG A 657 -6.01 55.08 9.13
C ARG A 657 -4.54 55.07 8.69
N ARG A 658 -4.13 54.03 7.97
CA ARG A 658 -2.73 53.87 7.50
C ARG A 658 -2.31 54.83 6.38
N GLU A 659 -3.25 55.38 5.62
CA GLU A 659 -2.96 56.29 4.49
C GLU A 659 -3.12 57.78 4.83
N ARG A 660 -3.64 58.09 6.02
CA ARG A 660 -3.89 59.47 6.47
C ARG A 660 -2.63 60.33 6.40
N LEU A 661 -1.48 59.79 6.85
CA LEU A 661 -0.22 60.52 6.82
C LEU A 661 0.20 60.88 5.38
N THR A 662 -0.07 60.01 4.40
CA THR A 662 0.25 60.24 2.98
C THR A 662 -0.49 61.46 2.43
N ILE A 663 -1.80 61.56 2.71
CA ILE A 663 -2.62 62.72 2.30
C ILE A 663 -2.17 63.98 3.04
N ILE A 664 -1.96 63.90 4.35
CA ILE A 664 -1.49 65.03 5.15
C ILE A 664 -0.15 65.56 4.62
N THR A 665 0.77 64.66 4.26
CA THR A 665 2.09 65.04 3.72
C THR A 665 1.97 65.81 2.42
N LYS A 666 1.07 65.39 1.52
CA LYS A 666 0.83 66.07 0.24
C LYS A 666 0.29 67.50 0.43
N TYR A 667 -0.57 67.69 1.42
CA TYR A 667 -1.28 68.96 1.68
C TYR A 667 -0.77 69.71 2.91
N LYS A 668 0.43 69.42 3.37
CA LYS A 668 1.00 69.99 4.61
C LYS A 668 1.02 71.52 4.68
N ALA A 669 1.03 72.20 3.53
CA ALA A 669 0.99 73.66 3.46
C ALA A 669 -0.35 74.26 3.94
N LEU A 670 -1.43 73.47 3.95
CA LEU A 670 -2.76 73.87 4.46
C LEU A 670 -2.89 73.70 5.98
N ILE A 671 -1.84 73.20 6.65
CA ILE A 671 -1.78 73.12 8.11
C ILE A 671 -1.23 74.43 8.64
N ASP A 672 -2.15 75.35 8.95
CA ASP A 672 -1.88 76.74 9.31
C ASP A 672 -2.14 77.07 10.79
N SER A 673 -2.69 76.12 11.55
CA SER A 673 -3.13 76.31 12.93
C SER A 673 -2.74 75.15 13.84
N LYS A 674 -2.54 75.48 15.12
CA LYS A 674 -2.24 74.51 16.19
C LYS A 674 -3.38 73.51 16.36
N GLU A 675 -4.63 73.97 16.22
CA GLU A 675 -5.84 73.17 16.31
C GLU A 675 -5.92 72.12 15.21
N LEU A 676 -5.54 72.46 13.97
CA LEU A 676 -5.55 71.50 12.88
C LEU A 676 -4.41 70.48 12.99
N PHE A 677 -3.22 70.94 13.41
CA PHE A 677 -2.08 70.07 13.71
C PHE A 677 -2.42 69.02 14.78
N THR A 678 -3.05 69.44 15.88
CA THR A 678 -3.46 68.56 16.97
C THR A 678 -4.55 67.57 16.53
N GLN A 679 -5.57 68.03 15.79
CA GLN A 679 -6.61 67.14 15.25
C GLN A 679 -6.04 66.07 14.31
N PHE A 680 -5.04 66.39 13.48
CA PHE A 680 -4.39 65.38 12.64
C PHE A 680 -3.52 64.41 13.44
N ALA A 681 -2.83 64.89 14.48
CA ALA A 681 -2.07 64.04 15.40
C ALA A 681 -2.95 62.98 16.09
N GLU A 682 -4.21 63.31 16.40
CA GLU A 682 -5.19 62.37 16.96
C GLU A 682 -5.73 61.36 15.94
N LEU A 683 -5.78 61.75 14.65
CA LEU A 683 -6.33 60.90 13.59
C LEU A 683 -5.32 59.90 13.01
N ILE A 684 -4.02 60.14 13.15
CA ILE A 684 -2.97 59.25 12.63
C ILE A 684 -2.61 58.12 13.63
N PRO A 685 -2.18 56.94 13.15
CA PRO A 685 -1.71 55.87 14.02
C PRO A 685 -0.45 56.25 14.82
N GLU A 686 -0.27 55.65 16.01
CA GLU A 686 0.87 55.94 16.89
C GLU A 686 2.23 55.77 16.21
N LYS A 687 2.37 54.72 15.39
CA LYS A 687 3.58 54.44 14.60
C LYS A 687 3.96 55.52 13.59
N ASP A 688 3.01 56.36 13.18
CA ASP A 688 3.19 57.37 12.14
C ASP A 688 3.39 58.78 12.74
N LYS A 689 3.24 58.91 14.07
CA LYS A 689 3.31 60.19 14.78
C LYS A 689 4.71 60.83 14.78
N GLU A 690 5.77 60.03 14.88
CA GLU A 690 7.15 60.54 14.79
C GLU A 690 7.42 61.14 13.40
N ARG A 691 7.06 60.41 12.33
CA ARG A 691 7.16 60.93 10.96
C ARG A 691 6.30 62.17 10.75
N TYR A 692 5.12 62.24 11.37
CA TYR A 692 4.27 63.43 11.30
C TYR A 692 4.94 64.66 11.92
N LEU A 693 5.60 64.50 13.08
CA LEU A 693 6.40 65.57 13.71
C LEU A 693 7.58 66.01 12.83
N ASP A 694 8.22 65.09 12.12
CA ASP A 694 9.29 65.44 11.20
C ASP A 694 8.79 66.22 9.96
N LEU A 695 7.60 65.88 9.47
CA LEU A 695 7.11 66.41 8.19
C LEU A 695 6.44 67.78 8.31
N ILE A 696 5.81 68.08 9.44
CA ILE A 696 5.10 69.33 9.69
C ILE A 696 5.99 70.30 10.46
N PRO A 697 6.09 71.58 10.07
CA PRO A 697 6.84 72.59 10.80
C PRO A 697 6.08 73.05 12.06
N TRP A 698 5.90 72.14 13.02
CA TRP A 698 5.11 72.36 14.24
C TRP A 698 5.74 73.39 15.17
N GLU A 699 7.03 73.69 15.00
CA GLU A 699 7.74 74.76 15.73
C GLU A 699 7.09 76.14 15.54
N ARG A 700 6.30 76.33 14.47
CA ARG A 700 5.56 77.58 14.21
C ARG A 700 4.35 77.79 15.13
N PHE A 701 3.90 76.73 15.81
CA PHE A 701 2.72 76.75 16.67
C PHE A 701 3.06 76.82 18.17
N ILE A 702 4.34 76.98 18.50
CA ILE A 702 4.85 76.89 19.87
C ILE A 702 5.74 78.09 20.17
N GLY A 703 5.34 78.90 21.16
CA GLY A 703 6.08 80.08 21.62
C GLY A 703 6.50 80.02 23.10
N SER A 704 6.25 78.89 23.77
CA SER A 704 6.53 78.72 25.20
C SER A 704 6.84 77.28 25.59
N VAL A 705 7.56 77.10 26.70
CA VAL A 705 7.83 75.77 27.29
C VAL A 705 6.55 75.04 27.69
N SER A 706 5.51 75.76 28.13
CA SER A 706 4.20 75.15 28.41
C SER A 706 3.55 74.57 27.16
N GLU A 707 3.54 75.30 26.05
CA GLU A 707 2.96 74.82 24.79
C GLU A 707 3.76 73.67 24.18
N LEU A 708 5.07 73.63 24.41
CA LEU A 708 5.92 72.49 24.07
C LEU A 708 5.58 71.26 24.92
N THR A 709 5.25 71.49 26.20
CA THR A 709 4.85 70.43 27.12
C THR A 709 3.45 69.90 26.80
N ASP A 710 2.56 70.72 26.24
CA ASP A 710 1.23 70.29 25.78
C ASP A 710 1.33 69.18 24.72
N LEU A 711 2.38 69.19 23.88
CA LEU A 711 2.61 68.13 22.89
C LEU A 711 2.84 66.75 23.50
N LYS A 712 3.23 66.65 24.78
CA LYS A 712 3.34 65.36 25.50
C LYS A 712 2.03 64.59 25.55
N THR A 713 0.90 65.28 25.44
CA THR A 713 -0.42 64.65 25.43
C THR A 713 -0.70 63.90 24.12
N LEU A 714 0.01 64.25 23.05
CA LEU A 714 -0.19 63.71 21.71
C LEU A 714 0.99 62.87 21.22
N PHE A 715 2.22 63.14 21.69
CA PHE A 715 3.47 62.52 21.23
C PHE A 715 4.37 62.10 22.38
N SER A 716 5.28 61.15 22.13
CA SER A 716 6.29 60.75 23.11
C SER A 716 7.24 61.91 23.41
N TRP A 717 7.55 62.12 24.70
CA TRP A 717 8.46 63.19 25.10
C TRP A 717 9.87 62.98 24.55
N GLU A 718 10.35 61.74 24.50
CA GLU A 718 11.65 61.41 23.93
C GLU A 718 11.76 61.80 22.45
N THR A 719 10.69 61.62 21.66
CA THR A 719 10.64 62.04 20.25
C THR A 719 10.67 63.56 20.13
N ILE A 720 9.90 64.28 20.97
CA ILE A 720 9.90 65.75 20.99
C ILE A 720 11.30 66.25 21.37
N GLN A 721 11.91 65.71 22.43
CA GLN A 721 13.23 66.11 22.93
C GLN A 721 14.34 65.96 21.89
N LYS A 722 14.30 64.90 21.08
CA LYS A 722 15.24 64.70 19.97
C LYS A 722 15.16 65.81 18.91
N LEU A 723 14.00 66.42 18.71
CA LEU A 723 13.77 67.43 17.67
C LEU A 723 13.93 68.88 18.16
N ILE A 724 13.81 69.14 19.47
CA ILE A 724 13.98 70.47 20.08
C ILE A 724 15.27 71.18 19.61
N PRO A 725 16.48 70.59 19.71
CA PRO A 725 17.72 71.31 19.38
C PRO A 725 17.85 71.69 17.90
N PHE A 726 17.04 71.09 17.01
CA PHE A 726 17.10 71.35 15.57
C PHE A 726 16.03 72.31 15.07
N ARG A 727 14.99 72.59 15.87
CA ARG A 727 13.80 73.32 15.43
C ARG A 727 13.43 74.52 16.29
N LEU A 728 13.90 74.54 17.53
CA LEU A 728 13.57 75.56 18.51
C LEU A 728 14.85 76.12 19.15
N THR A 729 14.77 77.36 19.62
CA THR A 729 15.83 78.04 20.37
C THR A 729 15.26 78.52 21.70
N ALA A 730 16.12 78.77 22.69
CA ALA A 730 15.71 79.33 23.98
C ALA A 730 14.89 80.63 23.81
N ALA A 731 15.27 81.45 22.83
CA ALA A 731 14.57 82.69 22.47
C ALA A 731 13.16 82.45 21.92
N GLN A 732 12.94 81.40 21.12
CA GLN A 732 11.62 81.07 20.57
C GLN A 732 10.67 80.48 21.62
N LEU A 733 11.21 79.83 22.65
CA LEU A 733 10.43 79.23 23.75
C LEU A 733 10.26 80.17 24.95
N ASN A 734 10.76 81.41 24.87
CA ASN A 734 10.76 82.39 25.95
C ASN A 734 11.30 81.82 27.28
N CYS A 735 12.38 81.04 27.23
CA CYS A 735 13.00 80.45 28.41
C CYS A 735 14.48 80.83 28.54
N THR A 736 15.06 80.61 29.72
CA THR A 736 16.50 80.80 29.92
C THR A 736 17.29 79.69 29.22
N GLU A 737 18.57 79.92 28.92
CA GLU A 737 19.47 78.89 28.35
C GLU A 737 19.62 77.67 29.28
N GLU A 738 19.49 77.88 30.59
CA GLU A 738 19.52 76.83 31.60
C GLU A 738 18.25 75.97 31.55
N GLU A 739 17.08 76.62 31.43
CA GLU A 739 15.80 75.94 31.21
C GLU A 739 15.75 75.21 29.87
N PHE A 740 16.31 75.81 28.81
CA PHE A 740 16.41 75.19 27.48
C PHE A 740 17.30 73.96 27.49
N SER A 741 18.44 74.03 28.18
CA SER A 741 19.37 72.90 28.34
C SER A 741 18.75 71.71 29.10
N ALA A 742 17.84 71.99 30.04
CA ALA A 742 17.09 70.95 30.76
C ALA A 742 16.02 70.24 29.90
N LEU A 743 15.65 70.81 28.75
CA LEU A 743 14.71 70.21 27.80
C LEU A 743 15.41 69.25 26.80
N LEU A 744 16.73 69.33 26.67
CA LEU A 744 17.52 68.50 25.74
C LEU A 744 17.68 67.05 26.25
N PRO A 745 17.83 66.07 25.35
CA PRO A 745 18.00 64.67 25.73
C PRO A 745 19.34 64.44 26.45
N HIS A 746 19.31 63.73 27.58
CA HIS A 746 20.51 63.24 28.26
C HIS A 746 21.01 61.96 27.56
N TYR A 747 22.22 61.99 27.00
CA TYR A 747 22.83 60.80 26.39
C TYR A 747 23.30 59.80 27.44
N SER A 748 22.96 58.53 27.25
CA SER A 748 23.42 57.42 28.08
C SER A 748 24.94 57.20 27.94
N PRO A 749 25.62 56.59 28.94
CA PRO A 749 27.05 56.23 28.85
C PRO A 749 27.38 55.35 27.63
N GLU A 750 26.42 54.53 27.20
CA GLU A 750 26.52 53.64 26.04
C GLU A 750 26.49 54.42 24.72
N GLU A 751 25.61 55.43 24.60
CA GLU A 751 25.56 56.33 23.43
C GLU A 751 26.83 57.16 23.30
N LYS A 752 27.42 57.59 24.43
CA LYS A 752 28.70 58.30 24.45
C LYS A 752 29.86 57.40 24.00
N ALA A 753 29.89 56.14 24.43
CA ALA A 753 30.89 55.16 24.01
C ALA A 753 30.76 54.74 22.54
N LEU A 754 29.54 54.77 21.98
CA LEU A 754 29.27 54.57 20.55
C LEU A 754 29.75 55.76 19.71
N LEU A 755 29.45 56.99 20.15
CA LEU A 755 29.91 58.22 19.53
C LEU A 755 31.45 58.29 19.44
N ASP A 756 32.16 57.88 20.49
CA ASP A 756 33.62 57.90 20.53
C ASP A 756 34.29 56.85 19.62
N LYS A 757 33.57 55.79 19.24
CA LYS A 757 34.09 54.66 18.42
C LYS A 757 33.61 54.67 16.97
N PHE A 758 32.68 55.54 16.63
CA PHE A 758 32.04 55.57 15.32
C PHE A 758 32.92 56.26 14.27
N ASP A 759 33.34 55.49 13.27
CA ASP A 759 34.12 55.97 12.13
C ASP A 759 33.23 55.98 10.89
N CYS A 760 32.87 57.19 10.44
CA CYS A 760 31.97 57.40 9.31
C CYS A 760 32.59 56.94 7.99
N SER A 761 33.91 57.04 7.83
CA SER A 761 34.60 56.59 6.62
C SER A 761 34.62 55.06 6.56
N TYR A 762 34.89 54.40 7.68
CA TYR A 762 34.81 52.94 7.79
C TYR A 762 33.40 52.41 7.46
N ALA A 763 32.35 53.08 7.96
CA ALA A 763 30.96 52.71 7.66
C ALA A 763 30.62 52.80 6.16
N ILE A 764 31.09 53.86 5.48
CA ILE A 764 30.90 54.05 4.05
C ILE A 764 31.61 52.95 3.24
N ASP A 765 32.85 52.62 3.61
CA ASP A 765 33.66 51.62 2.91
C ASP A 765 33.05 50.21 2.98
N GLU A 766 32.57 49.79 4.15
CA GLU A 766 31.90 48.50 4.34
C GLU A 766 30.57 48.40 3.57
N LEU A 767 29.78 49.48 3.54
CA LEU A 767 28.51 49.52 2.80
C LEU A 767 28.75 49.54 1.27
N LYS A 768 29.80 50.22 0.78
CA LYS A 768 30.21 50.18 -0.63
C LYS A 768 30.69 48.79 -1.02
N GLY A 769 31.50 48.13 -0.18
CA GLY A 769 31.95 46.75 -0.39
C GLY A 769 30.80 45.74 -0.50
N TYR A 770 29.72 45.93 0.26
CA TYR A 770 28.49 45.14 0.12
C TYR A 770 27.83 45.31 -1.25
N LEU A 771 27.71 46.55 -1.74
CA LEU A 771 27.10 46.85 -3.04
C LEU A 771 27.91 46.28 -4.21
N GLU A 772 29.24 46.33 -4.14
CA GLU A 772 30.13 45.75 -5.16
C GLU A 772 30.00 44.23 -5.26
N GLN A 773 29.82 43.54 -4.13
CA GLN A 773 29.67 42.08 -4.09
C GLN A 773 28.31 41.59 -4.58
N ILE A 774 27.26 42.42 -4.49
CA ILE A 774 25.97 42.13 -5.13
C ILE A 774 26.02 42.37 -6.64
N GLY A 775 26.94 43.23 -7.11
CA GLY A 775 27.16 43.54 -8.52
C GLY A 775 27.93 42.49 -9.31
N PHE A 776 28.80 41.68 -8.70
CA PHE A 776 29.62 40.66 -9.36
C PHE A 776 29.11 39.21 -9.10
N GLY A 777 28.04 38.81 -9.81
CA GLY A 777 27.75 37.46 -10.33
C GLY A 777 27.48 36.28 -9.37
N SER A 778 26.26 35.71 -9.41
CA SER A 778 26.02 34.26 -9.20
C SER A 778 24.61 33.82 -9.66
N PHE A 779 24.59 33.00 -10.71
CA PHE A 779 23.49 32.10 -11.09
C PHE A 779 23.25 31.10 -9.95
N SER A 780 22.13 31.21 -9.25
CA SER A 780 21.67 30.25 -8.24
C SER A 780 20.18 29.95 -8.48
N LEU A 781 19.85 28.66 -8.47
CA LEU A 781 18.64 27.99 -8.99
C LEU A 781 17.32 28.28 -8.23
N PHE A 782 17.22 29.42 -7.52
CA PHE A 782 16.00 29.84 -6.81
C PHE A 782 15.68 31.30 -7.13
N VAL A 783 15.21 31.57 -8.35
CA VAL A 783 14.78 32.92 -8.77
C VAL A 783 13.29 32.91 -9.12
N SER A 784 12.48 33.09 -8.08
CA SER A 784 11.14 33.69 -8.23
C SER A 784 10.69 34.45 -6.97
N PHE A 785 11.37 34.28 -5.82
CA PHE A 785 11.15 35.08 -4.60
C PHE A 785 12.32 36.03 -4.22
N GLY A 786 13.50 35.89 -4.84
CA GLY A 786 14.74 36.56 -4.39
C GLY A 786 15.05 37.96 -4.99
N SER A 787 14.39 38.39 -6.06
CA SER A 787 14.76 39.64 -6.76
C SER A 787 14.34 40.90 -6.00
N ARG A 788 13.10 40.97 -5.49
CA ARG A 788 12.61 42.10 -4.69
C ARG A 788 13.35 42.25 -3.36
N LEU A 789 13.67 41.13 -2.71
CA LEU A 789 14.37 41.10 -1.42
C LEU A 789 15.82 41.65 -1.52
N SER A 790 16.51 41.34 -2.62
CA SER A 790 17.86 41.87 -2.89
C SER A 790 17.82 43.36 -3.23
N GLU A 791 16.79 43.81 -3.94
CA GLU A 791 16.62 45.19 -4.38
C GLU A 791 16.31 46.15 -3.22
N GLU A 792 15.47 45.74 -2.26
CA GLU A 792 15.20 46.54 -1.05
C GLU A 792 16.42 46.69 -0.16
N LYS A 793 17.21 45.63 0.04
CA LYS A 793 18.47 45.70 0.80
C LYS A 793 19.51 46.57 0.09
N ARG A 794 19.57 46.50 -1.24
CA ARG A 794 20.42 47.38 -2.05
C ARG A 794 20.02 48.85 -1.91
N LYS A 795 18.72 49.15 -1.98
CA LYS A 795 18.18 50.50 -1.78
C LYS A 795 18.48 51.03 -0.37
N THR A 796 18.33 50.18 0.64
CA THR A 796 18.64 50.53 2.04
C THR A 796 20.12 50.85 2.21
N ALA A 797 21.03 50.06 1.61
CA ALA A 797 22.47 50.32 1.67
C ALA A 797 22.85 51.63 0.96
N ILE A 798 22.26 51.95 -0.19
CA ILE A 798 22.48 53.23 -0.90
C ILE A 798 22.01 54.41 -0.04
N GLN A 799 20.81 54.33 0.54
CA GLN A 799 20.27 55.37 1.42
C GLN A 799 21.15 55.57 2.67
N LEU A 800 21.68 54.48 3.24
CA LEU A 800 22.61 54.58 4.36
C LEU A 800 23.93 55.25 3.95
N ILE A 801 24.48 54.97 2.77
CA ILE A 801 25.68 55.66 2.26
C ILE A 801 25.41 57.15 2.08
N GLU A 802 24.30 57.53 1.45
CA GLU A 802 23.91 58.94 1.29
C GLU A 802 23.74 59.63 2.66
N THR A 803 23.17 58.92 3.63
CA THR A 803 23.03 59.39 5.01
C THR A 803 24.40 59.57 5.68
N MET A 804 25.34 58.65 5.47
CA MET A 804 26.71 58.75 6.02
C MET A 804 27.53 59.87 5.35
N GLU A 805 27.35 60.09 4.05
CA GLU A 805 28.04 61.12 3.26
C GLU A 805 27.44 62.53 3.48
N SER A 806 26.22 62.64 4.03
CA SER A 806 25.60 63.92 4.34
C SER A 806 26.40 64.72 5.36
N GLU A 807 26.86 65.91 4.95
CA GLU A 807 27.50 66.91 5.83
C GLU A 807 26.48 67.58 6.77
N ARG A 808 25.17 67.41 6.54
CA ARG A 808 24.10 68.00 7.34
C ARG A 808 23.72 67.15 8.57
N LEU A 809 24.19 65.91 8.65
CA LEU A 809 23.85 64.97 9.71
C LEU A 809 25.02 64.82 10.69
N THR A 810 24.71 64.84 11.98
CA THR A 810 25.65 64.56 13.07
C THR A 810 26.00 63.07 13.15
N SER A 811 27.13 62.73 13.79
CA SER A 811 27.53 61.34 14.02
C SER A 811 26.46 60.53 14.76
N LEU A 812 25.70 61.16 15.66
CA LEU A 812 24.62 60.49 16.39
C LEU A 812 23.43 60.16 15.49
N GLU A 813 23.03 61.08 14.60
CA GLU A 813 21.95 60.84 13.65
C GLU A 813 22.32 59.75 12.63
N LYS A 814 23.59 59.71 12.23
CA LYS A 814 24.16 58.65 11.41
C LYS A 814 24.10 57.28 12.12
N ILE A 815 24.48 57.23 13.40
CA ILE A 815 24.36 56.01 14.23
C ILE A 815 22.89 55.58 14.38
N LYS A 816 21.97 56.51 14.63
CA LYS A 816 20.54 56.21 14.75
C LYS A 816 19.94 55.70 13.44
N ALA A 817 20.35 56.24 12.29
CA ALA A 817 19.94 55.74 10.99
C ALA A 817 20.38 54.28 10.78
N LEU A 818 21.61 53.93 11.20
CA LEU A 818 22.11 52.55 11.16
C LEU A 818 21.31 51.62 12.11
N GLN A 819 21.03 52.05 13.34
CA GLN A 819 20.22 51.28 14.30
C GLN A 819 18.78 51.06 13.82
N THR A 820 18.18 52.09 13.23
CA THR A 820 16.82 52.04 12.67
C THR A 820 16.78 51.08 11.48
N ALA A 821 17.74 51.20 10.56
CA ALA A 821 17.85 50.30 9.43
C ALA A 821 18.07 48.85 9.89
N LEU A 822 18.93 48.59 10.88
CA LEU A 822 19.13 47.25 11.43
C LEU A 822 17.84 46.67 12.00
N SER A 823 17.12 47.44 12.80
CA SER A 823 15.86 47.01 13.41
C SER A 823 14.76 46.76 12.36
N GLU A 824 14.66 47.62 11.34
CA GLU A 824 13.72 47.42 10.24
C GLU A 824 14.06 46.18 9.40
N LEU A 825 15.34 45.94 9.12
CA LEU A 825 15.79 44.75 8.40
C LEU A 825 15.51 43.47 9.20
N GLU A 826 15.83 43.46 10.50
CA GLU A 826 15.56 42.31 11.38
C GLU A 826 14.07 42.03 11.52
N HIS A 827 13.24 43.07 11.65
CA HIS A 827 11.79 42.94 11.78
C HIS A 827 11.12 42.48 10.48
N ARG A 828 11.53 43.03 9.33
CA ARG A 828 10.93 42.67 8.03
C ARG A 828 11.39 41.31 7.50
N PHE A 829 12.61 40.89 7.81
CA PHE A 829 13.20 39.67 7.24
C PHE A 829 13.36 38.52 8.24
N ASN A 830 12.96 38.71 9.50
CA ASN A 830 12.95 37.69 10.57
C ASN A 830 14.29 36.94 10.69
N SER A 831 15.41 37.62 10.39
CA SER A 831 16.75 37.01 10.36
C SER A 831 17.83 38.05 10.66
N SER A 832 18.49 37.89 11.81
CA SER A 832 19.72 38.64 12.18
C SER A 832 20.98 38.13 11.46
N ARG A 833 20.83 37.16 10.53
CA ARG A 833 21.94 36.52 9.80
C ARG A 833 22.13 37.04 8.38
N GLY A 834 21.35 38.04 7.96
CA GLY A 834 21.54 38.67 6.66
C GLY A 834 22.86 39.45 6.61
N ARG A 835 23.50 39.47 5.44
CA ARG A 835 24.85 40.02 5.28
C ARG A 835 24.91 41.54 5.54
N LEU A 836 23.88 42.28 5.10
CA LEU A 836 23.79 43.72 5.36
C LEU A 836 23.57 43.98 6.86
N GLU A 837 22.73 43.18 7.51
CA GLU A 837 22.46 43.25 8.95
C GLU A 837 23.74 42.98 9.77
N GLN A 838 24.56 42.02 9.35
CA GLN A 838 25.87 41.74 9.96
C GLN A 838 26.86 42.90 9.78
N ILE A 839 26.89 43.52 8.60
CA ILE A 839 27.75 44.67 8.33
C ILE A 839 27.32 45.86 9.18
N ILE A 840 26.02 46.18 9.22
CA ILE A 840 25.48 47.28 10.05
C ILE A 840 25.76 47.01 11.54
N SER A 841 25.53 45.77 12.01
CA SER A 841 25.86 45.36 13.38
C SER A 841 27.36 45.48 13.68
N GLY A 842 28.23 45.16 12.71
CA GLY A 842 29.68 45.32 12.81
C GLY A 842 30.12 46.77 12.92
N ILE A 843 29.56 47.65 12.07
CA ILE A 843 29.79 49.10 12.12
C ILE A 843 29.39 49.67 13.49
N LEU A 844 28.22 49.25 14.00
CA LEU A 844 27.72 49.67 15.32
C LEU A 844 28.55 49.12 16.50
N LYS A 845 29.40 48.12 16.29
CA LYS A 845 30.34 47.61 17.31
C LYS A 845 31.70 48.32 17.29
N GLY A 846 31.96 49.16 16.29
CA GLY A 846 33.22 49.89 16.11
C GLY A 846 34.30 49.06 15.40
N LYS A 847 35.36 49.75 14.94
CA LYS A 847 36.48 49.17 14.18
C LYS A 847 37.26 48.13 15.01
N PRO A 848 37.47 46.88 14.53
CA PRO A 848 38.40 45.97 15.19
C PRO A 848 39.85 46.48 15.03
N SER A 849 40.65 46.35 16.09
CA SER A 849 42.08 46.73 16.11
C SER A 849 42.85 46.08 14.95
N PRO A 850 43.78 46.79 14.27
CA PRO A 850 44.45 46.26 13.10
C PRO A 850 45.48 45.19 13.49
N ALA A 851 45.07 43.93 13.41
CA ALA A 851 45.99 42.81 13.26
C ALA A 851 45.51 41.98 12.06
N TYR A 852 46.32 42.01 11.00
CA TYR A 852 46.27 41.18 9.80
C TYR A 852 45.16 41.43 8.77
N SER A 853 45.51 42.21 7.74
CA SER A 853 44.99 42.04 6.39
C SER A 853 45.62 40.80 5.74
N SER A 854 44.82 39.82 5.33
CA SER A 854 44.94 39.18 4.01
C SER A 854 43.85 38.13 3.83
N ASN A 855 43.21 38.18 2.67
CA ASN A 855 42.37 37.13 2.12
C ASN A 855 43.19 35.84 1.93
N ALA A 856 43.23 34.96 2.95
CA ALA A 856 43.71 33.58 2.80
C ALA A 856 43.33 32.61 3.93
N ALA A 857 42.87 33.06 5.11
CA ALA A 857 42.84 32.20 6.31
C ALA A 857 41.44 31.79 6.85
N ALA A 858 40.34 32.04 6.14
CA ALA A 858 39.01 31.60 6.60
C ALA A 858 38.62 30.17 6.15
N MET A 859 39.44 29.51 5.31
CA MET A 859 39.23 28.11 4.92
C MET A 859 39.73 27.08 5.95
N PHE A 860 40.41 27.49 7.02
CA PHE A 860 41.01 26.58 8.02
C PHE A 860 40.43 26.66 9.44
N TRP A 861 39.48 27.56 9.73
CA TRP A 861 38.89 27.71 11.07
C TRP A 861 37.73 26.73 11.37
N ARG A 862 37.52 25.69 10.54
CA ARG A 862 36.52 24.62 10.76
C ARG A 862 37.10 23.27 11.18
N TYR A 863 38.41 23.16 11.43
CA TYR A 863 39.04 21.88 11.76
C TYR A 863 39.81 21.79 13.08
N GLU A 864 39.84 22.83 13.91
CA GLU A 864 40.43 22.75 15.25
C GLU A 864 39.49 23.33 16.29
N HIS A 865 38.60 22.48 16.84
CA HIS A 865 38.20 22.45 18.25
C HIS A 865 37.26 21.25 18.48
N ILE A 866 37.86 20.06 18.54
CA ILE A 866 37.43 19.00 19.45
C ILE A 866 37.94 19.41 20.83
N PRO A 867 37.11 19.52 21.88
CA PRO A 867 37.61 19.56 23.24
C PRO A 867 37.67 18.12 23.77
N GLU A 868 38.85 17.51 23.72
CA GLU A 868 39.19 16.43 24.66
C GLU A 868 39.66 17.10 25.97
N HIS A 869 38.79 17.06 26.97
CA HIS A 869 39.12 17.38 28.35
C HIS A 869 39.08 16.07 29.14
N GLU A 870 40.19 15.34 29.19
CA GLU A 870 40.44 14.34 30.23
C GLU A 870 41.82 14.60 30.83
N GLU A 871 41.84 15.20 32.02
CA GLU A 871 42.79 14.84 33.09
C GLU A 871 42.39 15.55 34.39
N ARG A 872 41.42 14.98 35.12
CA ARG A 872 41.39 15.05 36.58
C ARG A 872 40.83 13.74 37.15
N LEU A 873 41.78 12.88 37.54
CA LEU A 873 41.76 12.08 38.76
C LEU A 873 40.68 10.98 38.85
N ASN A 874 41.08 9.77 38.46
CA ASN A 874 40.77 8.57 39.26
C ASN A 874 41.49 8.71 40.63
N PRO A 875 40.96 8.20 41.76
CA PRO A 875 40.63 6.77 41.85
C PRO A 875 39.50 6.36 42.85
N LEU A 876 39.16 5.06 42.81
CA LEU A 876 38.59 4.21 43.87
C LEU A 876 37.06 3.98 43.94
N ARG A 877 36.74 2.71 43.59
CA ARG A 877 36.09 1.67 44.41
C ARG A 877 34.57 1.48 44.36
N ASN A 878 34.27 0.27 43.86
CA ASN A 878 33.26 -0.71 44.28
C ASN A 878 31.80 -0.36 43.95
N GLY A 879 30.99 -1.25 43.40
CA GLY A 879 31.12 -2.68 43.19
C GLY A 879 29.71 -3.27 43.09
N ASN A 880 29.60 -4.33 42.27
CA ASN A 880 28.40 -5.03 41.78
C ASN A 880 27.67 -4.38 40.61
#